data_AF-A0A4Q9MRW1-F1
#
_entry.id   AF-A0A4Q9MRW1-F1
#
_cell.length_a   1.000
_cell.length_b   1.000
_cell.length_c   1.000
_cell.angle_alpha   90.00
_cell.angle_beta   90.00
_cell.angle_gamma   90.00
#
_symmetry.space_group_name_H-M   'P 1'
#
loop_
_entity.id
_entity.type
_entity.pdbx_description
1 polymer ?
#
loop_
_entity_poly.entity_id
_entity_poly.type
_entity_poly.pdbx_seq_one_letter_code
_entity_poly.pdbx_strand_id
1 'polypeptide(L)'
;MSAALNTQADTSAQSSGTVPDISLGSFTSTFSTPARKLRIPSASTGTTAVSPPNGSFAKRRAEEATPISKRFGHADDGEEEDGDVLDTPDGRKGSERWGDTTTDVSAPGRPKRTRSAGTKGGTNLTLRDQEKHIDALKKENFNIKLKVHFLEERLAQLAPDQIDAALKQNINLKIEVQQRGMEIKKLKKLVLELQRELEHSQRAGGAQSRARELEEKLAEREQELRELRRRRAIGPDDGASRELEARNAELEEELGNVRGLLEENTEELERLRELAESRDDHSSLGSERWRRQAEELEGENEELRARIDELEELAVQRTDERDDLADEVEALRLELEDLQRRREAESIERSHSRAQILEEREGREAIEEDLNAVRDKLAAAQIELQQKEDEIDMKHREIEELIAEHQRIVESVEEEWRGEVDEAKGQMEELRDALEQRDAECKELRLHIDEYEANAEDLHQKFEATLVHLEREAEEKDNELEAANRDLEKMSNQLYALEEENERLKEEMERVREDEADERDRLEQLSVALKQKVAQLKADLQELTDLYNTRDAEAQEHRARKEELAQHIEKVVQELQRERAVRERLEVDFDKAGKEHDDAIRQERRALEAKESALQSALNDLARAQSLLTQREADLAAVQTALQTLEADNKKLGESHTTARFSLQLEVDRLRRDVERLEDELARARKELDDREGKGRDRDGVIDKLYVENRDLATQLAAETQARLNLSEKLDGTQASLHTAESETANLRTRVAELEQRLSKDQRALLAAEAQYRDQLTERNTLLLTIYQYMDKIVGVDKTPKKYGQAETKPFTNFSVFHDNLITRLKALSQIQSDFEKRVKEAEQRYSDKLNDMRKQLDLRWKQIDKFEASVKTLAEAKATWRKKLSAKEGEIEALQATNAALQSAVVTRKGNQADSMEIRALTARAQNAERRAINLQNQLVQSEEKLTAVNQKTTVADSKWEARVKEYETRLKTAEEKIKREKQGGKERASELENQLKSLQRQLELANKRTSTLNEIIETAGLSAKGSPALGK
;
A
#
# COMPACT_ATOMS: atom_id res chain seq x y z
N MET A 1 45.81 -35.82 31.28
CA MET A 1 47.08 -36.47 31.66
C MET A 1 46.71 -37.72 32.46
N SER A 2 47.11 -38.95 32.14
CA SER A 2 47.92 -39.44 31.01
C SER A 2 47.60 -40.92 30.69
N ALA A 3 48.07 -41.38 29.52
CA ALA A 3 48.03 -42.72 28.88
C ALA A 3 47.68 -43.98 29.74
N ALA A 4 46.92 -44.99 29.30
CA ALA A 4 46.65 -45.62 27.98
C ALA A 4 47.59 -46.78 27.57
N LEU A 5 47.00 -47.95 27.29
CA LEU A 5 47.47 -49.16 26.54
C LEU A 5 46.27 -50.15 26.55
N ASN A 6 45.60 -50.64 25.49
CA ASN A 6 45.79 -50.77 24.04
C ASN A 6 46.37 -52.12 23.53
N THR A 7 45.48 -53.01 23.07
CA THR A 7 45.77 -54.16 22.20
C THR A 7 44.61 -54.42 21.22
N GLN A 8 44.93 -54.77 19.97
CA GLN A 8 44.01 -55.03 18.85
C GLN A 8 43.52 -56.52 18.87
N ALA A 9 42.68 -57.06 17.96
CA ALA A 9 42.34 -56.63 16.59
C ALA A 9 41.00 -57.24 16.06
N ASP A 10 40.52 -56.70 14.93
CA ASP A 10 40.09 -57.35 13.66
C ASP A 10 39.42 -58.76 13.68
N THR A 11 38.43 -59.08 12.83
CA THR A 11 37.86 -58.40 11.64
C THR A 11 36.42 -58.86 11.33
N SER A 12 35.76 -58.18 10.37
CA SER A 12 34.43 -58.47 9.84
C SER A 12 34.36 -59.59 8.78
N ALA A 13 33.24 -60.32 8.70
CA ALA A 13 32.67 -60.84 7.45
C ALA A 13 31.16 -61.17 7.59
N GLN A 14 30.41 -61.17 6.49
CA GLN A 14 28.98 -61.52 6.42
C GLN A 14 28.70 -62.62 5.38
N SER A 15 27.48 -63.18 5.46
CA SER A 15 26.66 -63.68 4.33
C SER A 15 26.81 -65.14 3.86
N SER A 16 25.69 -65.65 3.31
CA SER A 16 25.46 -66.96 2.64
C SER A 16 25.46 -68.21 3.56
N GLY A 17 24.44 -69.08 3.62
CA GLY A 17 23.05 -68.99 3.12
C GLY A 17 22.64 -70.10 2.13
N THR A 18 21.91 -71.12 2.59
CA THR A 18 21.14 -72.11 1.78
C THR A 18 20.07 -72.83 2.64
N VAL A 19 18.99 -73.28 2.01
CA VAL A 19 17.90 -74.13 2.59
C VAL A 19 18.08 -75.60 2.13
N PRO A 20 17.41 -76.61 2.73
CA PRO A 20 16.08 -77.02 2.20
C PRO A 20 15.05 -77.51 3.25
N ASP A 21 13.77 -77.57 2.82
CA ASP A 21 12.61 -78.08 3.59
C ASP A 21 12.54 -79.62 3.74
N ILE A 22 11.75 -80.09 4.72
CA ILE A 22 10.79 -81.24 4.70
C ILE A 22 10.23 -81.46 6.14
N SER A 23 9.02 -81.98 6.43
CA SER A 23 7.64 -81.82 5.91
C SER A 23 6.66 -82.71 6.76
N LEU A 24 5.35 -82.39 6.77
CA LEU A 24 4.18 -83.21 7.17
C LEU A 24 3.79 -83.46 8.66
N GLY A 25 2.47 -83.42 8.89
CA GLY A 25 1.72 -83.91 10.08
C GLY A 25 1.03 -82.79 10.91
N SER A 26 -0.26 -82.85 11.30
CA SER A 26 -1.35 -83.82 11.05
C SER A 26 -2.75 -83.15 11.28
N PHE A 27 -3.83 -83.87 10.89
CA PHE A 27 -5.28 -83.55 10.92
C PHE A 27 -5.86 -83.15 12.33
N THR A 28 -7.13 -82.71 12.56
CA THR A 28 -8.47 -83.01 11.95
C THR A 28 -9.56 -81.92 12.19
N SER A 29 -10.49 -81.74 11.22
CA SER A 29 -11.97 -81.51 11.34
C SER A 29 -12.56 -80.36 12.22
N THR A 30 -13.85 -79.93 12.19
CA THR A 30 -15.08 -80.36 11.47
C THR A 30 -16.14 -79.22 11.33
N PHE A 31 -16.86 -79.19 10.20
CA PHE A 31 -18.31 -78.88 9.99
C PHE A 31 -19.03 -77.52 10.28
N SER A 32 -19.59 -76.95 9.20
CA SER A 32 -20.95 -76.34 9.03
C SER A 32 -21.30 -74.87 9.35
N THR A 33 -22.07 -74.31 8.39
CA THR A 33 -22.85 -73.05 8.32
C THR A 33 -24.36 -73.35 8.70
N PRO A 34 -25.46 -72.55 8.46
CA PRO A 34 -25.65 -71.39 7.56
C PRO A 34 -26.69 -70.24 7.85
N ALA A 35 -26.40 -69.08 7.24
CA ALA A 35 -27.24 -68.08 6.51
C ALA A 35 -28.76 -67.83 6.77
N ARG A 36 -29.15 -66.52 6.81
CA ARG A 36 -30.45 -65.87 6.40
C ARG A 36 -30.32 -64.31 6.40
N LYS A 37 -31.12 -63.47 5.70
CA LYS A 37 -31.82 -63.55 4.38
C LYS A 37 -32.40 -62.17 3.90
N LEU A 38 -32.00 -61.66 2.71
CA LEU A 38 -32.70 -60.75 1.75
C LEU A 38 -33.37 -59.41 2.17
N ARG A 39 -33.03 -58.29 1.47
CA ARG A 39 -33.92 -57.63 0.47
C ARG A 39 -33.21 -56.59 -0.45
N ILE A 40 -33.87 -56.26 -1.57
CA ILE A 40 -33.55 -55.45 -2.79
C ILE A 40 -34.93 -54.82 -3.22
N PRO A 41 -35.11 -53.70 -3.97
CA PRO A 41 -34.30 -53.03 -5.04
C PRO A 41 -34.12 -51.48 -4.85
N SER A 42 -33.67 -50.61 -5.78
CA SER A 42 -33.37 -50.70 -7.23
C SER A 42 -32.39 -49.60 -7.76
N ALA A 43 -31.76 -49.88 -8.92
CA ALA A 43 -31.46 -48.99 -10.09
C ALA A 43 -30.80 -47.58 -9.93
N SER A 44 -29.95 -47.08 -10.86
CA SER A 44 -29.26 -47.69 -12.02
C SER A 44 -28.24 -46.72 -12.68
N THR A 45 -27.10 -47.24 -13.16
CA THR A 45 -26.37 -46.96 -14.44
C THR A 45 -26.11 -45.49 -14.88
N GLY A 46 -24.93 -45.04 -15.32
CA GLY A 46 -23.93 -45.64 -16.24
C GLY A 46 -24.20 -45.18 -17.70
N THR A 47 -23.27 -45.12 -18.67
CA THR A 47 -21.90 -45.69 -18.83
C THR A 47 -21.06 -44.84 -19.82
N THR A 48 -19.84 -45.29 -20.16
CA THR A 48 -18.85 -44.62 -21.02
C THR A 48 -18.63 -45.30 -22.40
N ALA A 49 -17.75 -44.69 -23.22
CA ALA A 49 -16.96 -45.25 -24.35
C ALA A 49 -17.39 -44.95 -25.81
N VAL A 50 -16.38 -44.81 -26.69
CA VAL A 50 -16.47 -44.54 -28.14
C VAL A 50 -15.28 -45.20 -28.87
N SER A 51 -15.52 -45.91 -29.98
CA SER A 51 -14.59 -46.13 -31.12
C SER A 51 -15.28 -46.91 -32.27
N PRO A 52 -15.22 -46.47 -33.54
CA PRO A 52 -15.84 -47.15 -34.69
C PRO A 52 -14.84 -47.64 -35.77
N PRO A 53 -15.31 -48.41 -36.76
CA PRO A 53 -14.83 -48.24 -38.15
C PRO A 53 -15.93 -48.32 -39.25
N ASN A 54 -15.57 -47.85 -40.45
CA ASN A 54 -16.13 -48.02 -41.82
C ASN A 54 -17.39 -48.89 -42.07
N GLY A 55 -18.29 -48.58 -43.02
CA GLY A 55 -18.35 -47.47 -44.00
C GLY A 55 -19.26 -47.75 -45.24
N SER A 56 -19.12 -46.93 -46.29
CA SER A 56 -19.61 -47.08 -47.70
C SER A 56 -21.10 -46.91 -48.10
N PHE A 57 -21.35 -45.87 -48.95
CA PHE A 57 -22.28 -45.76 -50.12
C PHE A 57 -23.82 -45.93 -49.96
N ALA A 58 -24.72 -45.22 -50.68
CA ALA A 58 -24.69 -44.09 -51.65
C ALA A 58 -26.11 -43.40 -51.65
N LYS A 59 -26.51 -42.34 -52.42
CA LYS A 59 -26.25 -41.98 -53.83
C LYS A 59 -26.87 -40.60 -54.27
N ARG A 60 -26.02 -39.61 -54.65
CA ARG A 60 -26.19 -38.47 -55.65
C ARG A 60 -27.44 -37.54 -55.58
N ARG A 61 -27.44 -36.29 -56.08
CA ARG A 61 -26.52 -35.40 -56.87
C ARG A 61 -26.16 -34.15 -55.99
N ALA A 62 -25.57 -32.99 -56.37
CA ALA A 62 -24.98 -32.39 -57.58
C ALA A 62 -23.82 -31.44 -57.12
N GLU A 63 -22.81 -31.05 -57.91
CA GLU A 63 -22.72 -30.12 -59.09
C GLU A 63 -23.06 -28.64 -58.81
N GLU A 64 -22.29 -27.61 -59.22
CA GLU A 64 -20.84 -27.39 -59.57
C GLU A 64 -20.66 -25.85 -59.84
N ALA A 65 -19.48 -25.20 -59.89
CA ALA A 65 -18.16 -25.36 -59.25
C ALA A 65 -17.21 -24.18 -59.66
N THR A 66 -16.10 -23.95 -58.92
CA THR A 66 -14.90 -23.14 -59.31
C THR A 66 -15.08 -21.63 -59.61
N PRO A 67 -14.01 -20.81 -59.87
CA PRO A 67 -12.55 -20.93 -59.60
C PRO A 67 -11.93 -19.70 -58.88
N ILE A 68 -10.59 -19.68 -58.74
CA ILE A 68 -9.76 -18.47 -58.52
C ILE A 68 -8.70 -18.36 -59.65
N SER A 69 -8.29 -17.11 -59.99
CA SER A 69 -7.02 -16.70 -60.64
C SER A 69 -6.97 -16.38 -62.14
N LYS A 70 -6.03 -15.47 -62.49
CA LYS A 70 -5.51 -15.03 -63.82
C LYS A 70 -6.37 -14.04 -64.66
N ARG A 71 -5.83 -13.10 -65.47
CA ARG A 71 -4.51 -12.38 -65.51
C ARG A 71 -4.53 -11.26 -66.59
N PHE A 72 -3.88 -10.11 -66.34
CA PHE A 72 -3.41 -9.05 -67.28
C PHE A 72 -4.38 -8.12 -68.07
N GLY A 73 -3.99 -6.83 -68.14
CA GLY A 73 -4.41 -5.80 -69.12
C GLY A 73 -5.62 -4.94 -68.72
N HIS A 74 -5.72 -3.63 -69.05
CA HIS A 74 -4.79 -2.62 -69.61
C HIS A 74 -5.42 -1.20 -69.42
N ALA A 75 -4.69 -0.12 -69.77
CA ALA A 75 -5.05 1.31 -69.59
C ALA A 75 -5.11 1.80 -68.11
N ASP A 76 -4.84 3.07 -67.79
CA ASP A 76 -4.27 4.18 -68.58
C ASP A 76 -3.49 5.15 -67.66
N ASP A 77 -2.58 5.94 -68.25
CA ASP A 77 -1.82 7.06 -67.65
C ASP A 77 -0.98 6.77 -66.36
N GLY A 78 0.09 7.50 -66.06
CA GLY A 78 0.77 8.54 -66.84
C GLY A 78 1.76 9.32 -65.96
N GLU A 79 2.96 9.53 -66.49
CA GLU A 79 3.92 10.60 -66.16
C GLU A 79 4.51 10.76 -64.73
N GLU A 80 5.85 10.92 -64.74
CA GLU A 80 6.68 11.84 -63.92
C GLU A 80 6.83 11.53 -62.40
N GLU A 81 8.04 11.31 -61.85
CA GLU A 81 9.25 12.17 -61.83
C GLU A 81 9.01 13.60 -61.32
N ASP A 82 8.84 13.72 -60.00
CA ASP A 82 9.40 14.86 -59.27
C ASP A 82 9.81 14.40 -57.84
N GLY A 83 11.02 14.67 -57.32
CA GLY A 83 12.16 15.34 -57.95
C GLY A 83 12.68 16.57 -57.22
N ASP A 84 12.17 16.91 -56.03
CA ASP A 84 12.58 18.12 -55.30
C ASP A 84 13.96 17.99 -54.62
N VAL A 85 15.00 17.92 -55.46
CA VAL A 85 16.35 18.37 -55.19
C VAL A 85 16.81 19.19 -56.40
N LEU A 86 16.81 20.52 -56.25
CA LEU A 86 17.68 21.40 -57.02
C LEU A 86 18.53 22.19 -56.01
N ASP A 87 19.84 21.96 -55.93
CA ASP A 87 20.92 22.41 -56.84
C ASP A 87 21.25 23.90 -56.71
N THR A 88 22.47 24.37 -56.99
CA THR A 88 23.67 23.75 -57.62
C THR A 88 24.93 24.38 -56.96
N PRO A 89 26.19 24.20 -57.44
CA PRO A 89 26.76 23.27 -58.46
C PRO A 89 27.95 22.45 -57.90
N ASP A 90 28.61 21.51 -58.60
CA ASP A 90 28.40 20.62 -59.78
C ASP A 90 29.53 19.55 -59.66
N GLY A 91 29.47 18.37 -60.30
CA GLY A 91 30.54 17.36 -60.08
C GLY A 91 30.55 15.98 -60.76
N ARG A 92 29.62 15.66 -61.67
CA ARG A 92 29.70 14.56 -62.68
C ARG A 92 30.42 13.21 -62.37
N LYS A 93 29.62 12.13 -62.47
CA LYS A 93 29.94 10.76 -62.99
C LYS A 93 30.82 9.78 -62.16
N GLY A 94 30.33 8.54 -62.02
CA GLY A 94 31.16 7.36 -62.32
C GLY A 94 30.95 6.03 -61.55
N SER A 95 30.09 5.15 -62.07
CA SER A 95 30.25 3.66 -62.08
C SER A 95 30.48 2.85 -60.79
N GLU A 96 29.42 2.15 -60.37
CA GLU A 96 29.36 0.72 -59.95
C GLU A 96 30.32 0.06 -58.92
N ARG A 97 29.66 -0.64 -57.97
CA ARG A 97 29.90 -2.01 -57.44
C ARG A 97 31.26 -2.42 -56.81
N TRP A 98 31.08 -2.96 -55.60
CA TRP A 98 31.71 -4.18 -55.04
C TRP A 98 33.14 -4.10 -54.47
N GLY A 99 33.41 -4.97 -53.49
CA GLY A 99 34.76 -5.42 -53.13
C GLY A 99 35.27 -5.01 -51.75
N ASP A 100 34.69 -5.53 -50.66
CA ASP A 100 35.47 -5.68 -49.41
C ASP A 100 36.55 -6.74 -49.64
N THR A 101 37.83 -6.38 -49.53
CA THR A 101 38.96 -7.33 -49.56
C THR A 101 40.18 -6.83 -48.78
N THR A 102 40.09 -6.90 -47.45
CA THR A 102 41.20 -7.31 -46.54
C THR A 102 42.48 -6.46 -46.37
N THR A 103 43.16 -6.74 -45.25
CA THR A 103 44.57 -6.45 -44.87
C THR A 103 44.95 -5.05 -44.37
N ASP A 104 45.89 -4.89 -43.44
CA ASP A 104 46.31 -5.72 -42.27
C ASP A 104 47.24 -4.87 -41.36
N VAL A 105 47.64 -5.37 -40.18
CA VAL A 105 48.78 -4.94 -39.32
C VAL A 105 48.60 -3.60 -38.55
N SER A 106 48.92 -3.47 -37.26
CA SER A 106 49.09 -4.41 -36.13
C SER A 106 49.14 -3.61 -34.81
N ALA A 107 48.77 -4.23 -33.68
CA ALA A 107 49.12 -3.75 -32.33
C ALA A 107 49.45 -4.94 -31.39
N PRO A 108 50.48 -4.85 -30.52
CA PRO A 108 51.02 -6.02 -29.83
C PRO A 108 50.54 -6.20 -28.38
N GLY A 109 50.84 -7.39 -27.80
CA GLY A 109 51.12 -7.53 -26.37
C GLY A 109 49.98 -8.08 -25.49
N ARG A 110 49.91 -9.41 -25.34
CA ARG A 110 48.99 -10.11 -24.40
C ARG A 110 49.77 -11.02 -23.46
N PRO A 111 49.30 -11.20 -22.21
CA PRO A 111 49.04 -12.57 -21.74
C PRO A 111 47.76 -12.67 -20.86
N LYS A 112 47.17 -13.85 -20.59
CA LYS A 112 47.03 -15.11 -21.35
C LYS A 112 45.85 -15.87 -20.72
N ARG A 113 45.04 -16.59 -21.52
CA ARG A 113 43.91 -17.40 -21.01
C ARG A 113 44.40 -18.69 -20.35
N THR A 114 43.72 -19.13 -19.29
CA THR A 114 43.49 -20.54 -18.99
C THR A 114 42.05 -20.94 -19.39
N ARG A 115 41.80 -22.23 -19.61
CA ARG A 115 40.46 -22.79 -19.88
C ARG A 115 40.46 -24.28 -19.51
N SER A 116 39.51 -24.68 -18.70
CA SER A 116 39.07 -26.05 -18.44
C SER A 116 37.58 -25.94 -18.07
N ALA A 117 36.61 -26.59 -18.71
CA ALA A 117 36.48 -28.03 -18.98
C ALA A 117 36.49 -28.84 -17.67
N GLY A 118 35.36 -29.37 -17.16
CA GLY A 118 33.96 -29.19 -17.57
C GLY A 118 33.13 -30.45 -17.28
N THR A 119 31.95 -30.30 -16.66
CA THR A 119 31.09 -31.43 -16.25
C THR A 119 29.63 -31.19 -16.63
N LYS A 120 28.90 -32.29 -16.90
CA LYS A 120 27.51 -32.28 -17.38
C LYS A 120 26.53 -31.97 -16.24
N GLY A 121 25.48 -31.21 -16.54
CA GLY A 121 24.42 -30.87 -15.58
C GLY A 121 23.12 -30.39 -16.26
N GLY A 122 22.81 -30.91 -17.45
CA GLY A 122 21.66 -30.49 -18.25
C GLY A 122 20.33 -31.04 -17.74
N THR A 123 19.87 -30.57 -16.58
CA THR A 123 18.46 -30.72 -16.19
C THR A 123 17.60 -29.86 -17.11
N ASN A 124 16.83 -30.49 -17.99
CA ASN A 124 15.85 -29.80 -18.84
C ASN A 124 14.73 -29.23 -17.96
N LEU A 125 14.94 -28.00 -17.49
CA LEU A 125 13.95 -27.19 -16.78
C LEU A 125 12.68 -27.15 -17.66
N THR A 126 11.54 -27.60 -17.15
CA THR A 126 10.33 -27.71 -17.99
C THR A 126 9.90 -26.34 -18.49
N LEU A 127 9.15 -26.25 -19.59
CA LEU A 127 8.63 -24.95 -20.07
C LEU A 127 7.92 -24.16 -18.95
N ARG A 128 7.21 -24.86 -18.06
CA ARG A 128 6.50 -24.27 -16.91
C ARG A 128 7.43 -23.78 -15.80
N ASP A 129 8.62 -24.37 -15.67
CA ASP A 129 9.64 -23.94 -14.70
C ASP A 129 10.57 -22.88 -15.29
N GLN A 130 10.79 -22.88 -16.61
CA GLN A 130 11.36 -21.74 -17.35
C GLN A 130 10.45 -20.52 -17.24
N GLU A 131 9.13 -20.70 -17.39
CA GLU A 131 8.10 -19.66 -17.24
C GLU A 131 8.08 -19.08 -15.82
N LYS A 132 8.12 -19.93 -14.77
CA LYS A 132 8.35 -19.48 -13.38
C LYS A 132 9.65 -18.70 -13.20
N HIS A 133 10.75 -19.14 -13.83
CA HIS A 133 12.05 -18.47 -13.71
C HIS A 133 12.04 -17.12 -14.43
N ILE A 134 11.36 -17.02 -15.58
CA ILE A 134 11.07 -15.77 -16.29
C ILE A 134 10.20 -14.84 -15.42
N ASP A 135 9.19 -15.35 -14.72
CA ASP A 135 8.35 -14.55 -13.82
C ASP A 135 9.07 -14.13 -12.53
N ALA A 136 9.99 -14.95 -12.02
CA ALA A 136 10.91 -14.56 -10.95
C ALA A 136 11.83 -13.42 -11.43
N LEU A 137 12.45 -13.56 -12.61
CA LEU A 137 13.28 -12.52 -13.22
C LEU A 137 12.49 -11.23 -13.55
N LYS A 138 11.20 -11.33 -13.93
CA LYS A 138 10.32 -10.16 -14.08
C LYS A 138 10.08 -9.46 -12.75
N LYS A 139 9.83 -10.22 -11.66
CA LYS A 139 9.65 -9.66 -10.31
C LYS A 139 10.94 -9.04 -9.78
N GLU A 140 12.10 -9.66 -10.00
CA GLU A 140 13.40 -9.08 -9.69
C GLU A 140 13.66 -7.81 -10.51
N ASN A 141 13.36 -7.81 -11.82
CA ASN A 141 13.49 -6.62 -12.66
C ASN A 141 12.55 -5.48 -12.24
N PHE A 142 11.34 -5.81 -11.78
CA PHE A 142 10.39 -4.83 -11.22
C PHE A 142 10.85 -4.29 -9.86
N ASN A 143 11.34 -5.14 -8.95
CA ASN A 143 11.92 -4.73 -7.68
C ASN A 143 13.20 -3.91 -7.85
N ILE A 144 14.03 -4.24 -8.87
CA ILE A 144 15.20 -3.44 -9.26
C ILE A 144 14.74 -2.08 -9.80
N LYS A 145 13.71 -2.01 -10.64
CA LYS A 145 13.14 -0.73 -11.11
C LYS A 145 12.57 0.13 -9.99
N LEU A 146 11.84 -0.45 -9.04
CA LEU A 146 11.40 0.24 -7.82
C LEU A 146 12.59 0.72 -6.99
N LYS A 147 13.64 -0.09 -6.84
CA LYS A 147 14.84 0.31 -6.10
C LYS A 147 15.68 1.36 -6.83
N VAL A 148 15.68 1.37 -8.16
CA VAL A 148 16.25 2.45 -8.99
C VAL A 148 15.43 3.72 -8.81
N HIS A 149 14.10 3.68 -8.94
CA HIS A 149 13.22 4.82 -8.68
C HIS A 149 13.44 5.42 -7.29
N PHE A 150 13.41 4.60 -6.23
CA PHE A 150 13.67 5.07 -4.86
C PHE A 150 15.11 5.53 -4.62
N LEU A 151 16.08 5.16 -5.45
CA LEU A 151 17.45 5.70 -5.41
C LEU A 151 17.58 7.00 -6.22
N GLU A 152 16.85 7.15 -7.32
CA GLU A 152 16.75 8.38 -8.12
C GLU A 152 15.98 9.48 -7.36
N GLU A 153 14.86 9.12 -6.74
CA GLU A 153 14.05 9.94 -5.84
C GLU A 153 14.83 10.36 -4.59
N ARG A 154 15.57 9.42 -3.97
CA ARG A 154 16.45 9.72 -2.83
C ARG A 154 17.69 10.53 -3.24
N LEU A 155 18.17 10.41 -4.49
CA LEU A 155 19.20 11.30 -5.05
C LEU A 155 18.66 12.71 -5.26
N ALA A 156 17.45 12.85 -5.79
CA ALA A 156 16.79 14.16 -5.94
C ALA A 156 16.57 14.84 -4.58
N GLN A 157 16.16 14.09 -3.55
CA GLN A 157 15.96 14.58 -2.19
C GLN A 157 17.27 14.94 -1.45
N LEU A 158 18.36 14.19 -1.66
CA LEU A 158 19.64 14.42 -0.97
C LEU A 158 20.61 15.37 -1.68
N ALA A 159 20.30 15.82 -2.90
CA ALA A 159 21.18 16.65 -3.71
C ALA A 159 20.58 17.93 -4.35
N PRO A 160 19.59 18.65 -3.76
CA PRO A 160 19.12 19.92 -4.31
C PRO A 160 20.27 20.87 -4.67
N ASP A 161 21.17 21.17 -3.73
CA ASP A 161 22.29 22.09 -3.94
C ASP A 161 23.24 21.68 -5.08
N GLN A 162 23.44 20.38 -5.30
CA GLN A 162 24.33 19.88 -6.36
C GLN A 162 23.65 19.86 -7.72
N ILE A 163 22.34 19.56 -7.76
CA ILE A 163 21.53 19.66 -8.97
C ILE A 163 21.38 21.14 -9.36
N ASP A 164 21.14 22.02 -8.40
CA ASP A 164 21.09 23.47 -8.61
C ASP A 164 22.45 24.06 -9.01
N ALA A 165 23.55 23.60 -8.42
CA ALA A 165 24.89 23.99 -8.85
C ALA A 165 25.19 23.48 -10.27
N ALA A 166 24.77 22.27 -10.62
CA ALA A 166 24.90 21.72 -11.97
C ALA A 166 23.99 22.43 -12.98
N LEU A 167 22.79 22.87 -12.59
CA LEU A 167 21.88 23.68 -13.41
C LEU A 167 22.42 25.10 -13.58
N LYS A 168 22.92 25.75 -12.52
CA LYS A 168 23.60 27.05 -12.59
C LYS A 168 24.87 26.98 -13.44
N GLN A 169 25.66 25.90 -13.34
CA GLN A 169 26.77 25.63 -14.26
C GLN A 169 26.29 25.39 -15.70
N ASN A 170 25.22 24.64 -15.94
CA ASN A 170 24.68 24.45 -17.29
C ASN A 170 24.11 25.74 -17.88
N ILE A 171 23.47 26.60 -17.08
CA ILE A 171 22.99 27.92 -17.49
C ILE A 171 24.18 28.81 -17.84
N ASN A 172 25.21 28.87 -16.98
CA ASN A 172 26.43 29.63 -17.26
C ASN A 172 27.17 29.10 -18.51
N LEU A 173 27.33 27.78 -18.65
CA LEU A 173 27.91 27.16 -19.85
C LEU A 173 27.06 27.42 -21.11
N LYS A 174 25.73 27.51 -20.99
CA LYS A 174 24.83 27.82 -22.11
C LYS A 174 24.87 29.30 -22.48
N ILE A 175 25.06 30.19 -21.50
CA ILE A 175 25.36 31.61 -21.70
C ILE A 175 26.73 31.76 -22.35
N GLU A 176 27.78 31.09 -21.86
CA GLU A 176 29.11 31.07 -22.46
C GLU A 176 29.07 30.49 -23.88
N VAL A 177 28.36 29.39 -24.14
CA VAL A 177 28.21 28.83 -25.50
C VAL A 177 27.42 29.77 -26.42
N GLN A 178 26.45 30.53 -25.91
CA GLN A 178 25.82 31.60 -26.70
C GLN A 178 26.77 32.78 -26.93
N GLN A 179 27.51 33.25 -25.92
CA GLN A 179 28.47 34.35 -26.05
C GLN A 179 29.61 33.98 -26.98
N ARG A 180 30.24 32.81 -26.81
CA ARG A 180 31.20 32.22 -27.77
C ARG A 180 30.55 32.00 -29.13
N GLY A 181 29.28 31.64 -29.22
CA GLY A 181 28.54 31.57 -30.49
C GLY A 181 28.38 32.93 -31.17
N MET A 182 28.16 34.00 -30.42
CA MET A 182 28.11 35.38 -30.91
C MET A 182 29.50 35.91 -31.25
N GLU A 183 30.54 35.60 -30.47
CA GLU A 183 31.94 35.88 -30.78
C GLU A 183 32.38 35.15 -32.04
N ILE A 184 32.08 33.85 -32.20
CA ILE A 184 32.36 33.09 -33.42
C ILE A 184 31.59 33.66 -34.61
N LYS A 185 30.36 34.17 -34.43
CA LYS A 185 29.64 34.90 -35.49
C LYS A 185 30.33 36.24 -35.84
N LYS A 186 30.75 37.03 -34.84
CA LYS A 186 31.49 38.29 -35.03
C LYS A 186 32.84 38.05 -35.70
N LEU A 187 33.61 37.06 -35.24
CA LEU A 187 34.88 36.64 -35.81
C LEU A 187 34.73 36.05 -37.21
N LYS A 188 33.69 35.25 -37.49
CA LYS A 188 33.37 34.82 -38.86
C LYS A 188 32.99 35.99 -39.77
N LYS A 189 32.25 36.99 -39.27
CA LYS A 189 31.94 38.20 -40.04
C LYS A 189 33.22 39.01 -40.33
N LEU A 190 34.05 39.23 -39.32
CA LEU A 190 35.36 39.90 -39.45
C LEU A 190 36.30 39.14 -40.40
N VAL A 191 36.36 37.80 -40.32
CA VAL A 191 37.14 36.98 -41.27
C VAL A 191 36.56 37.04 -42.68
N LEU A 192 35.24 37.10 -42.86
CA LEU A 192 34.61 37.30 -44.17
C LEU A 192 34.72 38.74 -44.70
N GLU A 193 34.94 39.72 -43.83
CA GLU A 193 35.23 41.11 -44.20
C GLU A 193 36.71 41.23 -44.60
N LEU A 194 37.64 40.73 -43.79
CA LEU A 194 39.06 40.61 -44.11
C LEU A 194 39.32 39.74 -45.35
N GLN A 195 38.57 38.66 -45.57
CA GLN A 195 38.66 37.86 -46.80
C GLN A 195 38.15 38.62 -48.01
N ARG A 196 37.07 39.41 -47.89
CA ARG A 196 36.61 40.28 -48.97
C ARG A 196 37.62 41.39 -49.27
N GLU A 197 38.23 41.99 -48.25
CA GLU A 197 39.30 42.98 -48.42
C GLU A 197 40.55 42.37 -49.05
N LEU A 198 40.95 41.15 -48.64
CA LEU A 198 42.05 40.41 -49.24
C LEU A 198 41.76 40.04 -50.70
N GLU A 199 40.54 39.58 -51.02
CA GLU A 199 40.11 39.35 -52.39
C GLU A 199 40.04 40.65 -53.22
N HIS A 200 39.59 41.76 -52.63
CA HIS A 200 39.56 43.06 -53.31
C HIS A 200 40.97 43.58 -53.59
N SER A 201 41.91 43.33 -52.67
CA SER A 201 43.34 43.62 -52.82
C SER A 201 43.99 42.72 -53.89
N GLN A 202 43.74 41.40 -53.87
CA GLN A 202 44.29 40.44 -54.84
C GLN A 202 43.70 40.59 -56.24
N ARG A 203 42.43 40.99 -56.38
CA ARG A 203 41.82 41.29 -57.70
C ARG A 203 42.19 42.68 -58.23
N ALA A 204 42.71 43.59 -57.40
CA ALA A 204 43.13 44.94 -57.78
C ALA A 204 44.60 45.02 -58.22
N GLY A 205 44.98 44.25 -59.25
CA GLY A 205 46.31 44.30 -59.89
C GLY A 205 46.58 45.59 -60.69
N GLY A 206 46.51 46.76 -60.04
CA GLY A 206 46.54 48.09 -60.68
C GLY A 206 47.09 49.20 -59.79
N ALA A 207 48.08 48.88 -58.96
CA ALA A 207 48.53 49.66 -57.79
C ALA A 207 49.14 51.06 -58.06
N GLN A 208 49.22 51.55 -59.30
CA GLN A 208 49.76 52.89 -59.60
C GLN A 208 48.74 53.87 -60.22
N SER A 209 47.72 53.40 -60.95
CA SER A 209 46.70 54.30 -61.50
C SER A 209 45.68 54.70 -60.43
N ARG A 210 45.23 53.72 -59.63
CA ARG A 210 44.23 53.95 -58.57
C ARG A 210 44.79 54.76 -57.40
N ALA A 211 46.12 54.75 -57.19
CA ALA A 211 46.78 55.54 -56.16
C ALA A 211 46.64 57.05 -56.45
N ARG A 212 46.99 57.49 -57.67
CA ARG A 212 46.91 58.91 -58.04
C ARG A 212 45.48 59.44 -58.06
N GLU A 213 44.53 58.68 -58.61
CA GLU A 213 43.12 59.06 -58.53
C GLU A 213 42.62 59.15 -57.07
N LEU A 214 43.14 58.33 -56.15
CA LEU A 214 42.76 58.39 -54.73
C LEU A 214 43.47 59.51 -53.97
N GLU A 215 44.69 59.91 -54.35
CA GLU A 215 45.36 61.12 -53.84
C GLU A 215 44.64 62.39 -54.31
N GLU A 216 44.27 62.46 -55.59
CA GLU A 216 43.51 63.56 -56.18
C GLU A 216 42.11 63.65 -55.56
N LYS A 217 41.39 62.53 -55.47
CA LYS A 217 40.08 62.47 -54.81
C LYS A 217 40.16 62.61 -53.28
N LEU A 218 41.31 62.39 -52.65
CA LEU A 218 41.54 62.79 -51.24
C LEU A 218 41.76 64.29 -51.11
N ALA A 219 42.52 64.92 -52.01
CA ALA A 219 42.68 66.37 -52.02
C ALA A 219 41.32 67.07 -52.26
N GLU A 220 40.52 66.58 -53.21
CA GLU A 220 39.14 67.02 -53.43
C GLU A 220 38.26 66.75 -52.21
N ARG A 221 38.23 65.53 -51.66
CA ARG A 221 37.44 65.19 -50.45
C ARG A 221 37.89 65.96 -49.21
N GLU A 222 39.16 66.35 -49.09
CA GLU A 222 39.62 67.22 -48.01
C GLU A 222 39.26 68.69 -48.25
N GLN A 223 39.24 69.16 -49.51
CA GLN A 223 38.70 70.49 -49.83
C GLN A 223 37.20 70.52 -49.57
N GLU A 224 36.43 69.55 -50.07
CA GLU A 224 35.03 69.34 -49.72
C GLU A 224 34.83 69.14 -48.21
N LEU A 225 35.72 68.50 -47.45
CA LEU A 225 35.58 68.42 -45.99
C LEU A 225 35.94 69.72 -45.26
N ARG A 226 36.72 70.64 -45.87
CA ARG A 226 36.91 72.00 -45.36
C ARG A 226 35.72 72.88 -45.72
N GLU A 227 35.20 72.77 -46.94
CA GLU A 227 34.01 73.48 -47.39
C GLU A 227 32.73 72.98 -46.71
N LEU A 228 32.54 71.67 -46.52
CA LEU A 228 31.44 71.09 -45.75
C LEU A 228 31.61 71.35 -44.24
N ARG A 229 32.82 71.57 -43.71
CA ARG A 229 32.97 72.13 -42.35
C ARG A 229 32.66 73.63 -42.26
N ARG A 230 32.64 74.36 -43.38
CA ARG A 230 32.10 75.73 -43.46
C ARG A 230 30.58 75.76 -43.76
N ARG A 231 30.08 74.85 -44.60
CA ARG A 231 28.66 74.77 -45.00
C ARG A 231 27.78 74.03 -43.99
N ARG A 232 28.30 73.00 -43.29
CA ARG A 232 27.61 72.31 -42.17
C ARG A 232 27.63 73.11 -40.85
N ALA A 233 27.88 74.42 -40.94
CA ALA A 233 27.53 75.39 -39.92
C ALA A 233 26.17 76.07 -40.23
N ILE A 234 25.50 75.73 -41.35
CA ILE A 234 24.23 76.33 -41.78
C ILE A 234 23.28 75.25 -42.33
N GLY A 235 22.08 75.20 -41.76
CA GLY A 235 20.86 74.64 -42.37
C GLY A 235 20.38 73.28 -41.85
N PRO A 236 19.10 72.92 -42.10
CA PRO A 236 18.11 73.70 -42.86
C PRO A 236 17.28 74.69 -42.01
N ASP A 237 16.92 74.34 -40.76
CA ASP A 237 16.05 75.18 -39.91
C ASP A 237 16.71 76.52 -39.49
N ASP A 238 18.04 76.52 -39.37
CA ASP A 238 18.86 77.72 -39.11
C ASP A 238 18.69 78.83 -40.17
N GLY A 239 18.08 78.55 -41.34
CA GLY A 239 17.87 79.53 -42.40
C GLY A 239 16.84 80.59 -42.01
N ALA A 240 15.63 80.17 -41.65
CA ALA A 240 14.56 81.07 -41.23
C ALA A 240 14.89 81.78 -39.92
N SER A 241 15.54 81.08 -38.97
CA SER A 241 16.06 81.72 -37.76
C SER A 241 17.12 82.76 -38.07
N ARG A 242 18.06 82.53 -39.02
CA ARG A 242 19.07 83.55 -39.35
C ARG A 242 18.57 84.68 -40.23
N GLU A 243 17.52 84.49 -41.03
CA GLU A 243 16.86 85.62 -41.69
C GLU A 243 16.04 86.45 -40.68
N LEU A 244 15.43 85.84 -39.66
CA LEU A 244 14.79 86.55 -38.56
C LEU A 244 15.79 87.19 -37.59
N GLU A 245 16.92 86.56 -37.29
CA GLU A 245 17.98 87.11 -36.45
C GLU A 245 18.78 88.18 -37.18
N ALA A 246 19.05 88.03 -38.48
CA ALA A 246 19.66 89.10 -39.28
C ALA A 246 18.70 90.28 -39.42
N ARG A 247 17.41 90.05 -39.68
CA ARG A 247 16.41 91.12 -39.75
C ARG A 247 16.11 91.75 -38.39
N ASN A 248 16.21 91.00 -37.29
CA ASN A 248 16.16 91.57 -35.94
C ASN A 248 17.46 92.31 -35.59
N ALA A 249 18.62 91.86 -36.06
CA ALA A 249 19.89 92.59 -35.87
C ALA A 249 19.93 93.86 -36.73
N GLU A 250 19.43 93.83 -37.95
CA GLU A 250 19.18 95.01 -38.79
C GLU A 250 18.14 95.93 -38.13
N LEU A 251 17.05 95.41 -37.56
CA LEU A 251 16.09 96.22 -36.80
C LEU A 251 16.64 96.71 -35.44
N GLU A 252 17.59 96.02 -34.80
CA GLU A 252 18.27 96.46 -33.57
C GLU A 252 19.40 97.46 -33.87
N GLU A 253 20.06 97.36 -35.02
CA GLU A 253 21.00 98.34 -35.55
C GLU A 253 20.25 99.57 -36.11
N GLU A 254 19.10 99.41 -36.77
CA GLU A 254 18.20 100.50 -37.14
C GLU A 254 17.57 101.14 -35.89
N LEU A 255 17.14 100.38 -34.87
CA LEU A 255 16.70 100.96 -33.60
C LEU A 255 17.86 101.58 -32.80
N GLY A 256 19.08 101.08 -32.96
CA GLY A 256 20.30 101.66 -32.39
C GLY A 256 20.66 102.99 -33.06
N ASN A 257 20.64 103.03 -34.39
CA ASN A 257 20.88 104.21 -35.22
C ASN A 257 19.73 105.22 -35.11
N VAL A 258 18.47 104.78 -34.99
CA VAL A 258 17.32 105.65 -34.71
C VAL A 258 17.35 106.15 -33.26
N ARG A 259 17.85 105.38 -32.28
CA ARG A 259 18.12 105.91 -30.93
C ARG A 259 19.25 106.93 -30.94
N GLY A 260 20.36 106.66 -31.63
CA GLY A 260 21.46 107.61 -31.80
C GLY A 260 20.99 108.89 -32.50
N LEU A 261 20.29 108.77 -33.62
CA LEU A 261 19.70 109.91 -34.34
C LEU A 261 18.60 110.61 -33.55
N LEU A 262 17.89 109.95 -32.62
CA LEU A 262 16.94 110.59 -31.70
C LEU A 262 17.64 111.29 -30.54
N GLU A 263 18.72 110.73 -29.99
CA GLU A 263 19.55 111.38 -28.99
C GLU A 263 20.23 112.63 -29.59
N GLU A 264 20.84 112.50 -30.78
CA GLU A 264 21.35 113.61 -31.58
C GLU A 264 20.25 114.61 -31.97
N ASN A 265 19.04 114.18 -32.38
CA ASN A 265 17.92 115.10 -32.63
C ASN A 265 17.42 115.76 -31.34
N THR A 266 17.50 115.14 -30.17
CA THR A 266 17.16 115.84 -28.91
C THR A 266 18.20 116.90 -28.58
N GLU A 267 19.49 116.63 -28.78
CA GLU A 267 20.53 117.65 -28.62
C GLU A 267 20.45 118.77 -29.68
N GLU A 268 20.08 118.45 -30.93
CA GLU A 268 19.91 119.45 -32.00
C GLU A 268 18.59 120.22 -31.89
N LEU A 269 17.49 119.63 -31.39
CA LEU A 269 16.25 120.36 -31.11
C LEU A 269 16.38 121.27 -29.89
N GLU A 270 17.25 120.94 -28.93
CA GLU A 270 17.64 121.89 -27.87
C GLU A 270 18.50 123.04 -28.43
N ARG A 271 19.39 122.80 -29.40
CA ARG A 271 20.19 123.87 -30.06
C ARG A 271 19.38 124.72 -31.06
N LEU A 272 18.49 124.14 -31.85
CA LEU A 272 17.73 124.84 -32.89
C LEU A 272 16.56 125.66 -32.32
N ARG A 273 16.13 125.38 -31.09
CA ARG A 273 15.25 126.29 -30.32
C ARG A 273 15.93 127.61 -29.94
N GLU A 274 17.27 127.69 -29.97
CA GLU A 274 18.02 128.92 -29.67
C GLU A 274 18.35 129.78 -30.91
N LEU A 275 17.92 129.38 -32.13
CA LEU A 275 18.40 130.00 -33.39
C LEU A 275 17.33 130.38 -34.44
N ALA A 276 16.07 129.98 -34.28
CA ALA A 276 15.03 130.09 -35.33
C ALA A 276 14.23 131.42 -35.37
N GLU A 277 14.83 132.58 -35.04
CA GLU A 277 14.10 133.83 -34.75
C GLU A 277 14.21 134.97 -35.82
N SER A 278 14.41 134.71 -37.15
CA SER A 278 14.48 135.80 -38.22
C SER A 278 14.36 135.45 -39.76
N ARG A 279 13.17 135.67 -40.41
CA ARG A 279 12.74 136.69 -41.46
C ARG A 279 13.20 136.89 -42.98
N ASP A 280 12.23 136.80 -43.95
CA ASP A 280 11.61 137.52 -45.18
C ASP A 280 12.16 138.60 -46.25
N ASP A 281 11.45 138.73 -47.45
CA ASP A 281 11.05 139.89 -48.43
C ASP A 281 11.97 140.63 -49.53
N HIS A 282 11.60 141.37 -50.65
CA HIS A 282 10.47 141.56 -51.70
C HIS A 282 10.84 142.43 -53.02
N SER A 283 9.91 142.96 -53.91
CA SER A 283 10.11 143.71 -55.26
C SER A 283 8.90 144.66 -55.75
N SER A 284 8.64 145.38 -56.92
CA SER A 284 9.14 145.68 -58.35
C SER A 284 8.38 146.87 -59.16
N LEU A 285 8.64 147.15 -60.50
CA LEU A 285 7.84 147.88 -61.63
C LEU A 285 8.06 149.40 -62.16
N GLY A 286 7.62 149.80 -63.42
CA GLY A 286 7.59 151.20 -64.06
C GLY A 286 7.22 151.44 -65.61
N SER A 287 6.94 152.70 -66.16
CA SER A 287 6.65 153.12 -67.61
C SER A 287 6.58 154.70 -67.96
N GLU A 288 6.30 155.14 -69.23
CA GLU A 288 5.73 156.43 -69.83
C GLU A 288 6.47 157.84 -70.05
N ARG A 289 6.08 158.66 -71.10
CA ARG A 289 6.17 160.19 -71.30
C ARG A 289 6.28 160.73 -72.79
N TRP A 290 5.39 161.62 -73.33
CA TRP A 290 5.68 162.45 -74.58
C TRP A 290 4.80 163.70 -74.98
N ARG A 291 3.77 164.14 -74.24
CA ARG A 291 2.60 164.90 -74.82
C ARG A 291 2.70 166.42 -75.18
N ARG A 292 3.78 167.18 -74.92
CA ARG A 292 3.63 168.63 -74.53
C ARG A 292 4.17 169.76 -75.44
N GLN A 293 4.47 169.53 -76.73
CA GLN A 293 5.11 170.54 -77.59
C GLN A 293 4.10 171.36 -78.42
N ALA A 294 3.25 172.13 -77.74
CA ALA A 294 2.14 172.91 -78.30
C ALA A 294 2.33 174.44 -78.08
N GLU A 295 1.31 175.22 -78.43
CA GLU A 295 0.96 176.55 -77.89
C GLU A 295 1.91 177.74 -78.25
N GLU A 296 3.24 177.65 -78.10
CA GLU A 296 4.11 178.85 -78.19
C GLU A 296 4.29 179.45 -79.61
N LEU A 297 3.72 178.84 -80.66
CA LEU A 297 3.70 179.39 -82.03
C LEU A 297 2.57 180.42 -82.26
N GLU A 298 1.72 180.69 -81.26
CA GLU A 298 0.53 181.55 -81.34
C GLU A 298 0.77 183.04 -80.97
N GLY A 299 1.98 183.40 -80.53
CA GLY A 299 2.25 184.73 -79.96
C GLY A 299 2.42 185.86 -80.98
N GLU A 300 3.04 185.61 -82.13
CA GLU A 300 3.63 186.66 -82.96
C GLU A 300 3.34 186.55 -84.50
N ASN A 301 2.18 186.15 -85.10
CA ASN A 301 0.68 186.25 -84.97
C ASN A 301 -0.18 187.39 -85.67
N GLU A 302 -0.68 188.47 -85.01
CA GLU A 302 -1.47 189.64 -85.53
C GLU A 302 -0.91 191.12 -85.34
N GLU A 303 0.23 191.53 -85.93
CA GLU A 303 0.77 192.94 -86.08
C GLU A 303 1.96 193.09 -87.09
N LEU A 304 2.88 192.12 -87.19
CA LEU A 304 4.01 192.07 -88.13
C LEU A 304 3.51 191.62 -89.50
N ARG A 305 2.84 190.46 -89.61
CA ARG A 305 1.46 190.19 -89.17
C ARG A 305 0.43 191.36 -89.34
N ALA A 306 0.72 192.31 -90.24
CA ALA A 306 -0.15 193.41 -90.72
C ALA A 306 0.44 194.12 -91.96
N ARG A 307 1.78 194.07 -92.11
CA ARG A 307 2.49 194.45 -93.34
C ARG A 307 3.19 193.27 -94.01
N ILE A 308 3.28 192.14 -93.29
CA ILE A 308 3.12 190.86 -93.95
C ILE A 308 1.67 190.80 -94.51
N ASP A 309 0.56 190.96 -93.73
CA ASP A 309 -0.86 190.87 -94.21
C ASP A 309 -1.21 191.38 -95.62
N GLU A 310 -0.65 192.46 -96.17
CA GLU A 310 -0.99 192.93 -97.54
C GLU A 310 -0.23 192.17 -98.65
N LEU A 311 0.90 191.54 -98.31
CA LEU A 311 1.62 190.56 -99.15
C LEU A 311 1.35 189.12 -98.71
N GLU A 312 0.92 188.90 -97.47
CA GLU A 312 0.19 187.71 -97.03
C GLU A 312 -1.11 187.64 -97.83
N GLU A 313 -2.03 188.61 -97.89
CA GLU A 313 -3.28 188.51 -98.69
C GLU A 313 -3.07 188.04 -100.14
N LEU A 314 -2.01 188.50 -100.83
CA LEU A 314 -1.67 188.03 -102.18
C LEU A 314 -0.83 186.75 -102.22
N ALA A 315 -0.10 186.41 -101.15
CA ALA A 315 0.54 185.11 -100.98
C ALA A 315 -0.51 184.07 -100.57
N VAL A 316 -1.28 184.28 -99.51
CA VAL A 316 -2.53 183.64 -99.07
C VAL A 316 -3.44 183.36 -100.24
N GLN A 317 -3.91 184.32 -101.05
CA GLN A 317 -4.74 183.96 -102.22
C GLN A 317 -4.03 183.01 -103.21
N ARG A 318 -2.69 183.03 -103.29
CA ARG A 318 -1.87 182.10 -104.08
C ARG A 318 -1.44 180.84 -103.35
N THR A 319 -1.55 180.77 -102.03
CA THR A 319 -1.31 179.58 -101.21
C THR A 319 -2.62 178.86 -100.99
N ASP A 320 -3.72 179.55 -100.77
CA ASP A 320 -5.09 179.03 -100.81
C ASP A 320 -5.39 178.48 -102.21
N GLU A 321 -5.09 179.19 -103.32
CA GLU A 321 -5.16 178.56 -104.67
C GLU A 321 -4.20 177.37 -104.82
N ARG A 322 -3.03 177.37 -104.16
CA ARG A 322 -2.06 176.27 -104.19
C ARG A 322 -2.49 175.12 -103.29
N ASP A 323 -3.25 175.38 -102.23
CA ASP A 323 -3.55 174.50 -101.10
C ASP A 323 -4.98 173.98 -101.16
N ASP A 324 -5.93 174.68 -101.76
CA ASP A 324 -7.11 174.05 -102.38
C ASP A 324 -6.62 173.09 -103.49
N LEU A 325 -5.62 173.47 -104.29
CA LEU A 325 -5.02 172.55 -105.27
C LEU A 325 -4.05 171.53 -104.67
N ALA A 326 -3.52 171.73 -103.45
CA ALA A 326 -2.64 170.77 -102.77
C ALA A 326 -3.42 169.87 -101.83
N ASP A 327 -4.60 170.27 -101.35
CA ASP A 327 -5.62 169.47 -100.67
C ASP A 327 -6.57 168.83 -101.68
N GLU A 328 -6.70 169.32 -102.92
CA GLU A 328 -7.33 168.55 -104.01
C GLU A 328 -6.30 167.59 -104.64
N VAL A 329 -5.00 167.92 -104.66
CA VAL A 329 -3.92 166.93 -104.96
C VAL A 329 -3.62 166.01 -103.79
N GLU A 330 -3.81 166.41 -102.53
CA GLU A 330 -3.69 165.54 -101.35
C GLU A 330 -5.00 164.82 -101.05
N ALA A 331 -6.17 165.32 -101.42
CA ALA A 331 -7.39 164.50 -101.49
C ALA A 331 -7.33 163.54 -102.67
N LEU A 332 -6.80 163.90 -103.85
CA LEU A 332 -6.59 162.94 -104.93
C LEU A 332 -5.42 161.98 -104.65
N ARG A 333 -4.42 162.36 -103.83
CA ARG A 333 -3.41 161.42 -103.29
C ARG A 333 -3.93 160.61 -102.13
N LEU A 334 -4.84 161.11 -101.29
CA LEU A 334 -5.50 160.36 -100.23
C LEU A 334 -6.61 159.48 -100.80
N GLU A 335 -7.22 159.82 -101.94
CA GLU A 335 -8.10 158.94 -102.69
C GLU A 335 -7.30 157.93 -103.50
N LEU A 336 -6.11 158.26 -104.04
CA LEU A 336 -5.22 157.26 -104.64
C LEU A 336 -4.58 156.36 -103.58
N GLU A 337 -4.13 156.91 -102.46
CA GLU A 337 -3.61 156.15 -101.32
C GLU A 337 -4.74 155.40 -100.61
N ASP A 338 -5.99 155.89 -100.53
CA ASP A 338 -7.11 155.09 -100.02
C ASP A 338 -7.60 154.10 -101.06
N LEU A 339 -7.50 154.34 -102.36
CA LEU A 339 -7.77 153.31 -103.37
C LEU A 339 -6.66 152.25 -103.38
N GLN A 340 -5.42 152.61 -103.04
CA GLN A 340 -4.33 151.64 -102.83
C GLN A 340 -4.47 150.93 -101.49
N ARG A 341 -4.59 151.64 -100.36
CA ARG A 341 -4.81 151.09 -99.01
C ARG A 341 -6.11 150.29 -98.90
N ARG A 342 -7.22 150.70 -99.52
CA ARG A 342 -8.45 149.88 -99.55
C ARG A 342 -8.27 148.66 -100.44
N ARG A 343 -7.58 148.75 -101.59
CA ARG A 343 -7.30 147.57 -102.45
C ARG A 343 -6.30 146.60 -101.83
N GLU A 344 -5.35 147.09 -101.03
CA GLU A 344 -4.39 146.29 -100.27
C GLU A 344 -5.02 145.73 -98.99
N ALA A 345 -5.75 146.53 -98.21
CA ALA A 345 -6.52 146.07 -97.04
C ALA A 345 -7.58 145.04 -97.44
N GLU A 346 -8.35 145.26 -98.50
CA GLU A 346 -9.28 144.27 -99.03
C GLU A 346 -8.58 142.99 -99.56
N SER A 347 -7.29 143.03 -99.88
CA SER A 347 -6.49 141.84 -100.21
C SER A 347 -5.95 141.15 -98.95
N ILE A 348 -5.60 141.93 -97.91
CA ILE A 348 -5.04 141.45 -96.65
C ILE A 348 -6.14 140.88 -95.76
N GLU A 349 -7.27 141.56 -95.57
CA GLU A 349 -8.41 141.07 -94.79
C GLU A 349 -8.96 139.75 -95.34
N ARG A 350 -9.08 139.60 -96.67
CA ARG A 350 -9.47 138.35 -97.32
C ARG A 350 -8.44 137.23 -97.19
N SER A 351 -7.21 137.54 -96.78
CA SER A 351 -6.18 136.56 -96.40
C SER A 351 -6.23 136.22 -94.91
N HIS A 352 -6.30 137.23 -94.03
CA HIS A 352 -6.30 137.07 -92.57
C HIS A 352 -7.58 136.39 -92.05
N SER A 353 -8.76 136.82 -92.51
CA SER A 353 -10.04 136.18 -92.17
C SER A 353 -10.11 134.71 -92.64
N ARG A 354 -9.27 134.32 -93.60
CA ARG A 354 -9.16 132.94 -94.08
C ARG A 354 -8.11 132.12 -93.32
N ALA A 355 -7.04 132.76 -92.85
CA ALA A 355 -6.02 132.15 -92.00
C ALA A 355 -6.54 131.90 -90.57
N GLN A 356 -7.18 132.89 -89.94
CA GLN A 356 -7.66 132.79 -88.56
C GLN A 356 -8.75 131.71 -88.39
N ILE A 357 -9.60 131.49 -89.41
CA ILE A 357 -10.60 130.40 -89.42
C ILE A 357 -9.95 129.01 -89.60
N LEU A 358 -8.73 128.93 -90.14
CA LEU A 358 -7.95 127.70 -90.18
C LEU A 358 -7.23 127.46 -88.85
N GLU A 359 -6.56 128.45 -88.26
CA GLU A 359 -5.94 128.32 -86.93
C GLU A 359 -6.97 127.98 -85.83
N GLU A 360 -8.17 128.61 -85.83
CA GLU A 360 -9.26 128.23 -84.91
C GLU A 360 -9.86 126.85 -85.19
N ARG A 361 -9.61 126.25 -86.37
CA ARG A 361 -9.98 124.86 -86.65
C ARG A 361 -8.88 123.90 -86.22
N GLU A 362 -7.66 124.11 -86.68
CA GLU A 362 -6.49 123.28 -86.34
C GLU A 362 -6.28 123.22 -84.82
N GLY A 363 -6.48 124.33 -84.10
CA GLY A 363 -6.46 124.37 -82.63
C GLY A 363 -7.62 123.64 -81.94
N ARG A 364 -8.78 123.47 -82.59
CA ARG A 364 -9.90 122.66 -82.07
C ARG A 364 -9.73 121.19 -82.42
N GLU A 365 -9.30 120.89 -83.65
CA GLU A 365 -9.03 119.55 -84.14
C GLU A 365 -7.92 118.90 -83.30
N ALA A 366 -6.84 119.63 -82.96
CA ALA A 366 -5.82 119.17 -82.02
C ALA A 366 -6.36 118.89 -80.60
N ILE A 367 -7.24 119.74 -80.07
CA ILE A 367 -7.87 119.52 -78.75
C ILE A 367 -8.84 118.32 -78.78
N GLU A 368 -9.56 118.10 -79.88
CA GLU A 368 -10.41 116.92 -80.06
C GLU A 368 -9.58 115.64 -80.25
N GLU A 369 -8.43 115.70 -80.94
CA GLU A 369 -7.48 114.59 -81.03
C GLU A 369 -6.85 114.25 -79.67
N ASP A 370 -6.38 115.23 -78.90
CA ASP A 370 -5.86 115.01 -77.53
C ASP A 370 -6.95 114.45 -76.60
N LEU A 371 -8.18 114.97 -76.68
CA LEU A 371 -9.31 114.48 -75.90
C LEU A 371 -9.68 113.04 -76.27
N ASN A 372 -9.56 112.66 -77.54
CA ASN A 372 -9.74 111.28 -77.99
C ASN A 372 -8.56 110.39 -77.57
N ALA A 373 -7.32 110.85 -77.66
CA ALA A 373 -6.15 110.12 -77.17
C ALA A 373 -6.20 109.90 -75.64
N VAL A 374 -6.80 110.82 -74.87
CA VAL A 374 -7.07 110.64 -73.43
C VAL A 374 -8.21 109.64 -73.21
N ARG A 375 -9.28 109.64 -74.03
CA ARG A 375 -10.35 108.63 -73.97
C ARG A 375 -9.83 107.23 -74.28
N ASP A 376 -8.98 107.08 -75.30
CA ASP A 376 -8.41 105.80 -75.69
C ASP A 376 -7.43 105.27 -74.63
N LYS A 377 -6.61 106.15 -74.02
CA LYS A 377 -5.77 105.80 -72.86
C LYS A 377 -6.61 105.41 -71.64
N LEU A 378 -7.71 106.09 -71.38
CA LEU A 378 -8.64 105.75 -70.29
C LEU A 378 -9.32 104.40 -70.54
N ALA A 379 -9.78 104.14 -71.76
CA ALA A 379 -10.37 102.87 -72.16
C ALA A 379 -9.35 101.72 -72.08
N ALA A 380 -8.11 101.95 -72.54
CA ALA A 380 -7.01 100.98 -72.41
C ALA A 380 -6.70 100.68 -70.94
N ALA A 381 -6.59 101.70 -70.08
CA ALA A 381 -6.36 101.52 -68.65
C ALA A 381 -7.55 100.82 -67.94
N GLN A 382 -8.79 101.05 -68.38
CA GLN A 382 -9.97 100.33 -67.89
C GLN A 382 -9.98 98.86 -68.32
N ILE A 383 -9.55 98.56 -69.56
CA ILE A 383 -9.41 97.19 -70.04
C ILE A 383 -8.25 96.46 -69.33
N GLU A 384 -7.12 97.13 -69.09
CA GLU A 384 -6.00 96.57 -68.33
C GLU A 384 -6.37 96.34 -66.86
N LEU A 385 -7.11 97.28 -66.24
CA LEU A 385 -7.67 97.10 -64.90
C LEU A 385 -8.61 95.89 -64.84
N GLN A 386 -9.57 95.79 -65.76
CA GLN A 386 -10.48 94.64 -65.83
C GLN A 386 -9.71 93.32 -66.04
N GLN A 387 -8.69 93.30 -66.89
CA GLN A 387 -7.84 92.11 -67.09
C GLN A 387 -7.07 91.74 -65.83
N LYS A 388 -6.64 92.73 -65.02
CA LYS A 388 -5.98 92.47 -63.74
C LYS A 388 -6.96 92.05 -62.65
N GLU A 389 -8.17 92.59 -62.63
CA GLU A 389 -9.26 92.12 -61.77
C GLU A 389 -9.64 90.67 -62.12
N ASP A 390 -9.82 90.34 -63.41
CA ASP A 390 -10.08 88.98 -63.90
C ASP A 390 -8.93 88.01 -63.57
N GLU A 391 -7.67 88.42 -63.72
CA GLU A 391 -6.48 87.64 -63.31
C GLU A 391 -6.45 87.40 -61.80
N ILE A 392 -6.74 88.44 -61.00
CA ILE A 392 -6.80 88.37 -59.53
C ILE A 392 -7.91 87.42 -59.09
N ASP A 393 -9.08 87.48 -59.71
CA ASP A 393 -10.22 86.61 -59.43
C ASP A 393 -9.93 85.14 -59.81
N MET A 394 -9.25 84.90 -60.93
CA MET A 394 -8.75 83.57 -61.30
C MET A 394 -7.76 83.04 -60.25
N LYS A 395 -6.84 83.89 -59.77
CA LYS A 395 -5.85 83.50 -58.76
C LYS A 395 -6.45 83.29 -57.38
N HIS A 396 -7.48 84.04 -56.98
CA HIS A 396 -8.23 83.75 -55.76
C HIS A 396 -8.93 82.40 -55.84
N ARG A 397 -9.55 82.07 -56.99
CA ARG A 397 -10.18 80.75 -57.21
C ARG A 397 -9.17 79.60 -57.18
N GLU A 398 -8.00 79.75 -57.79
CA GLU A 398 -6.89 78.77 -57.66
C GLU A 398 -6.43 78.60 -56.20
N ILE A 399 -6.36 79.68 -55.42
CA ILE A 399 -6.00 79.63 -54.00
C ILE A 399 -7.10 78.96 -53.17
N GLU A 400 -8.38 79.24 -53.42
CA GLU A 400 -9.51 78.59 -52.75
C GLU A 400 -9.58 77.09 -53.06
N GLU A 401 -9.35 76.68 -54.32
CA GLU A 401 -9.26 75.27 -54.71
C GLU A 401 -8.10 74.56 -54.01
N LEU A 402 -6.91 75.18 -53.96
CA LEU A 402 -5.76 74.65 -53.23
C LEU A 402 -6.00 74.56 -51.72
N ILE A 403 -6.64 75.56 -51.10
CA ILE A 403 -7.00 75.51 -49.68
C ILE A 403 -7.98 74.37 -49.41
N ALA A 404 -8.99 74.18 -50.26
CA ALA A 404 -9.95 73.09 -50.13
C ALA A 404 -9.30 71.69 -50.36
N GLU A 405 -8.29 71.58 -51.21
CA GLU A 405 -7.51 70.35 -51.37
C GLU A 405 -6.63 70.07 -50.14
N HIS A 406 -5.91 71.06 -49.61
CA HIS A 406 -5.12 70.91 -48.38
C HIS A 406 -6.00 70.58 -47.18
N GLN A 407 -7.21 71.15 -47.07
CA GLN A 407 -8.17 70.79 -46.03
C GLN A 407 -8.56 69.31 -46.10
N ARG A 408 -8.92 68.78 -47.28
CA ARG A 408 -9.21 67.34 -47.45
C ARG A 408 -8.02 66.44 -47.12
N ILE A 409 -6.80 66.86 -47.46
CA ILE A 409 -5.58 66.10 -47.12
C ILE A 409 -5.38 66.07 -45.60
N VAL A 410 -5.57 67.19 -44.90
CA VAL A 410 -5.50 67.25 -43.43
C VAL A 410 -6.61 66.42 -42.79
N GLU A 411 -7.85 66.49 -43.29
CA GLU A 411 -8.98 65.66 -42.83
C GLU A 411 -8.67 64.16 -42.99
N SER A 412 -8.17 63.74 -44.16
CA SER A 412 -7.78 62.33 -44.42
C SER A 412 -6.67 61.86 -43.48
N VAL A 413 -5.63 62.68 -43.26
CA VAL A 413 -4.52 62.35 -42.35
C VAL A 413 -5.00 62.34 -40.89
N GLU A 414 -5.92 63.22 -40.50
CA GLU A 414 -6.54 63.16 -39.17
C GLU A 414 -7.40 61.90 -38.99
N GLU A 415 -8.18 61.47 -39.99
CA GLU A 415 -8.94 60.22 -39.92
C GLU A 415 -8.02 58.99 -39.86
N GLU A 416 -6.94 58.94 -40.66
CA GLU A 416 -5.92 57.90 -40.61
C GLU A 416 -5.24 57.83 -39.24
N TRP A 417 -4.79 58.96 -38.70
CA TRP A 417 -4.16 59.02 -37.36
C TRP A 417 -5.14 58.67 -36.23
N ARG A 418 -6.43 59.03 -36.36
CA ARG A 418 -7.46 58.59 -35.39
C ARG A 418 -7.64 57.07 -35.47
N GLY A 419 -7.64 56.49 -36.66
CA GLY A 419 -7.65 55.05 -36.89
C GLY A 419 -6.47 54.34 -36.24
N GLU A 420 -5.23 54.74 -36.55
CA GLU A 420 -4.02 54.15 -35.94
C GLU A 420 -4.01 54.29 -34.41
N VAL A 421 -4.45 55.42 -33.87
CA VAL A 421 -4.55 55.66 -32.43
C VAL A 421 -5.62 54.81 -31.76
N ASP A 422 -6.76 54.56 -32.42
CA ASP A 422 -7.82 53.70 -31.88
C ASP A 422 -7.47 52.20 -32.02
N GLU A 423 -6.79 51.78 -33.09
CA GLU A 423 -6.19 50.44 -33.18
C GLU A 423 -5.13 50.23 -32.09
N ALA A 424 -4.27 51.21 -31.82
CA ALA A 424 -3.27 51.13 -30.76
C ALA A 424 -3.90 51.10 -29.35
N LYS A 425 -5.04 51.78 -29.13
CA LYS A 425 -5.84 51.63 -27.90
C LYS A 425 -6.40 50.21 -27.79
N GLY A 426 -7.01 49.69 -28.85
CA GLY A 426 -7.54 48.32 -28.88
C GLY A 426 -6.48 47.28 -28.54
N GLN A 427 -5.29 47.38 -29.14
CA GLN A 427 -4.14 46.52 -28.80
C GLN A 427 -3.69 46.67 -27.34
N MET A 428 -3.72 47.88 -26.76
CA MET A 428 -3.43 48.07 -25.33
C MET A 428 -4.52 47.52 -24.42
N GLU A 429 -5.79 47.51 -24.84
CA GLU A 429 -6.90 46.92 -24.09
C GLU A 429 -6.84 45.39 -24.15
N GLU A 430 -6.63 44.79 -25.33
CA GLU A 430 -6.36 43.35 -25.47
C GLU A 430 -5.16 42.88 -24.64
N LEU A 431 -4.07 43.66 -24.60
CA LEU A 431 -2.90 43.35 -23.78
C LEU A 431 -3.17 43.50 -22.27
N ARG A 432 -4.06 44.41 -21.85
CA ARG A 432 -4.49 44.53 -20.45
C ARG A 432 -5.37 43.36 -20.05
N ASP A 433 -6.39 43.03 -20.84
CA ASP A 433 -7.28 41.90 -20.60
C ASP A 433 -6.50 40.57 -20.54
N ALA A 434 -5.54 40.37 -21.45
CA ALA A 434 -4.65 39.22 -21.43
C ALA A 434 -3.74 39.19 -20.19
N LEU A 435 -3.30 40.35 -19.70
CA LEU A 435 -2.47 40.45 -18.49
C LEU A 435 -3.32 40.21 -17.23
N GLU A 436 -4.52 40.77 -17.11
CA GLU A 436 -5.45 40.48 -16.01
C GLU A 436 -5.88 39.01 -15.98
N GLN A 437 -6.08 38.37 -17.14
CA GLN A 437 -6.31 36.91 -17.22
C GLN A 437 -5.12 36.11 -16.71
N ARG A 438 -3.88 36.43 -17.13
CA ARG A 438 -2.67 35.78 -16.58
C ARG A 438 -2.52 36.02 -15.07
N ASP A 439 -2.89 37.21 -14.61
CA ASP A 439 -2.80 37.58 -13.20
C ASP A 439 -3.88 36.90 -12.35
N ALA A 440 -5.04 36.57 -12.93
CA ALA A 440 -6.08 35.72 -12.34
C ALA A 440 -5.64 34.25 -12.29
N GLU A 441 -5.16 33.69 -13.40
CA GLU A 441 -4.59 32.34 -13.47
C GLU A 441 -3.44 32.16 -12.45
N CYS A 442 -2.57 33.16 -12.30
CA CYS A 442 -1.48 33.13 -11.31
C CYS A 442 -1.99 33.22 -9.85
N LYS A 443 -3.19 33.75 -9.61
CA LYS A 443 -3.83 33.74 -8.27
C LYS A 443 -4.48 32.38 -8.00
N GLU A 444 -5.19 31.80 -8.97
CA GLU A 444 -5.76 30.45 -8.87
C GLU A 444 -4.68 29.38 -8.70
N LEU A 445 -3.58 29.46 -9.46
CA LEU A 445 -2.44 28.54 -9.32
C LEU A 445 -1.74 28.66 -7.96
N ARG A 446 -1.67 29.87 -7.36
CA ARG A 446 -1.17 30.04 -5.98
C ARG A 446 -2.11 29.41 -4.96
N LEU A 447 -3.42 29.67 -5.05
CA LEU A 447 -4.40 29.04 -4.16
C LEU A 447 -4.36 27.51 -4.25
N HIS A 448 -4.18 26.94 -5.43
CA HIS A 448 -3.99 25.50 -5.57
C HIS A 448 -2.67 24.98 -5.01
N ILE A 449 -1.57 25.76 -5.07
CA ILE A 449 -0.32 25.42 -4.38
C ILE A 449 -0.55 25.45 -2.87
N ASP A 450 -1.14 26.51 -2.32
CA ASP A 450 -1.47 26.65 -0.90
C ASP A 450 -2.38 25.47 -0.43
N GLU A 451 -3.37 25.08 -1.25
CA GLU A 451 -4.22 23.90 -1.02
C GLU A 451 -3.43 22.59 -1.05
N TYR A 452 -2.50 22.39 -2.00
CA TYR A 452 -1.68 21.18 -2.06
C TYR A 452 -0.66 21.09 -0.93
N GLU A 453 -0.05 22.20 -0.52
CA GLU A 453 0.86 22.28 0.61
C GLU A 453 0.11 21.98 1.92
N ALA A 454 -1.05 22.63 2.15
CA ALA A 454 -1.90 22.32 3.30
C ALA A 454 -2.34 20.84 3.32
N ASN A 455 -2.75 20.25 2.19
CA ASN A 455 -3.09 18.82 2.11
C ASN A 455 -1.86 17.92 2.37
N ALA A 456 -0.64 18.34 2.00
CA ALA A 456 0.58 17.59 2.23
C ALA A 456 1.04 17.65 3.71
N GLU A 457 0.87 18.78 4.37
CA GLU A 457 1.04 18.92 5.83
C GLU A 457 0.01 18.07 6.58
N ASP A 458 -1.26 18.16 6.18
CA ASP A 458 -2.37 17.44 6.79
C ASP A 458 -2.22 15.91 6.57
N LEU A 459 -1.53 15.48 5.51
CA LEU A 459 -1.08 14.09 5.33
C LEU A 459 0.13 13.73 6.21
N HIS A 460 1.15 14.58 6.31
CA HIS A 460 2.31 14.35 7.20
C HIS A 460 1.88 14.18 8.66
N GLN A 461 1.05 15.08 9.19
CA GLN A 461 0.54 15.01 10.56
C GLN A 461 -0.23 13.69 10.81
N LYS A 462 -0.97 13.19 9.82
CA LYS A 462 -1.64 11.88 9.91
C LYS A 462 -0.63 10.72 9.90
N PHE A 463 0.40 10.78 9.06
CA PHE A 463 1.45 9.75 9.04
C PHE A 463 2.26 9.74 10.35
N GLU A 464 2.69 10.90 10.85
CA GLU A 464 3.36 11.04 12.15
C GLU A 464 2.49 10.51 13.30
N ALA A 465 1.20 10.86 13.34
CA ALA A 465 0.27 10.33 14.33
C ALA A 465 0.11 8.80 14.25
N THR A 466 0.12 8.20 13.04
CA THR A 466 0.11 6.74 12.89
C THR A 466 1.45 6.08 13.24
N LEU A 467 2.59 6.75 13.01
CA LEU A 467 3.90 6.26 13.41
C LEU A 467 4.03 6.22 14.93
N VAL A 468 3.72 7.34 15.61
CA VAL A 468 3.71 7.41 17.09
C VAL A 468 2.72 6.40 17.70
N HIS A 469 1.59 6.12 17.04
CA HIS A 469 0.68 5.05 17.49
C HIS A 469 1.31 3.66 17.37
N LEU A 470 1.95 3.35 16.24
CA LEU A 470 2.61 2.06 16.00
C LEU A 470 3.85 1.87 16.89
N GLU A 471 4.60 2.95 17.16
CA GLU A 471 5.72 2.96 18.11
C GLU A 471 5.24 2.65 19.53
N ARG A 472 4.18 3.33 20.00
CA ARG A 472 3.54 3.01 21.29
C ARG A 472 3.01 1.57 21.34
N GLU A 473 2.38 1.07 20.28
CA GLU A 473 1.91 -0.31 20.21
C GLU A 473 3.07 -1.32 20.21
N ALA A 474 4.21 -1.00 19.59
CA ALA A 474 5.43 -1.80 19.65
C ALA A 474 6.03 -1.79 21.06
N GLU A 475 6.17 -0.64 21.70
CA GLU A 475 6.63 -0.52 23.10
C GLU A 475 5.71 -1.30 24.05
N GLU A 476 4.38 -1.21 23.91
CA GLU A 476 3.43 -1.97 24.71
C GLU A 476 3.56 -3.49 24.48
N LYS A 477 3.82 -3.93 23.24
CA LYS A 477 4.05 -5.34 22.91
C LYS A 477 5.40 -5.86 23.40
N ASP A 478 6.46 -5.06 23.37
CA ASP A 478 7.76 -5.42 23.95
C ASP A 478 7.67 -5.49 25.49
N ASN A 479 6.94 -4.58 26.14
CA ASN A 479 6.66 -4.66 27.58
C ASN A 479 5.84 -5.92 27.95
N GLU A 480 4.83 -6.28 27.15
CA GLU A 480 4.09 -7.55 27.30
C GLU A 480 5.01 -8.77 27.14
N LEU A 481 5.91 -8.76 26.14
CA LEU A 481 6.86 -9.83 25.89
C LEU A 481 7.90 -9.96 27.02
N GLU A 482 8.41 -8.85 27.55
CA GLU A 482 9.29 -8.89 28.73
C GLU A 482 8.55 -9.44 29.96
N ALA A 483 7.28 -9.06 30.19
CA ALA A 483 6.49 -9.58 31.29
C ALA A 483 6.26 -11.10 31.15
N ALA A 484 5.88 -11.55 29.95
CA ALA A 484 5.74 -12.97 29.64
C ALA A 484 7.06 -13.75 29.78
N ASN A 485 8.19 -13.17 29.38
CA ASN A 485 9.51 -13.77 29.56
C ASN A 485 9.89 -13.89 31.05
N ARG A 486 9.63 -12.86 31.87
CA ARG A 486 9.84 -12.91 33.33
C ARG A 486 8.97 -13.98 34.00
N ASP A 487 7.77 -14.23 33.49
CA ASP A 487 6.90 -15.30 34.00
C ASP A 487 7.33 -16.69 33.48
N LEU A 488 7.81 -16.81 32.24
CA LEU A 488 8.46 -18.02 31.73
C LEU A 488 9.72 -18.38 32.54
N GLU A 489 10.55 -17.40 32.91
CA GLU A 489 11.70 -17.59 33.80
C GLU A 489 11.27 -18.12 35.18
N LYS A 490 10.23 -17.54 35.80
CA LYS A 490 9.67 -18.04 37.08
C LYS A 490 9.16 -19.47 36.95
N MET A 491 8.40 -19.77 35.90
CA MET A 491 7.87 -21.11 35.64
C MET A 491 8.97 -22.12 35.32
N SER A 492 10.03 -21.71 34.60
CA SER A 492 11.20 -22.55 34.32
C SER A 492 12.01 -22.84 35.58
N ASN A 493 12.17 -21.85 36.46
CA ASN A 493 12.84 -22.05 37.76
C ASN A 493 12.01 -22.93 38.70
N GLN A 494 10.68 -22.84 38.65
CA GLN A 494 9.78 -23.75 39.37
C GLN A 494 9.82 -25.18 38.80
N LEU A 495 9.86 -25.34 37.48
CA LEU A 495 10.07 -26.64 36.85
C LEU A 495 11.41 -27.25 37.25
N TYR A 496 12.50 -26.48 37.21
CA TYR A 496 13.83 -26.97 37.62
C TYR A 496 13.87 -27.38 39.11
N ALA A 497 13.23 -26.62 40.00
CA ALA A 497 13.10 -26.98 41.41
C ALA A 497 12.28 -28.27 41.60
N LEU A 498 11.17 -28.43 40.87
CA LEU A 498 10.35 -29.65 40.88
C LEU A 498 11.08 -30.84 40.23
N GLU A 499 11.95 -30.61 39.25
CA GLU A 499 12.82 -31.63 38.66
C GLU A 499 13.88 -32.08 39.67
N GLU A 500 14.56 -31.16 40.37
CA GLU A 500 15.45 -31.54 41.48
C GLU A 500 14.71 -32.30 42.61
N GLU A 501 13.50 -31.88 42.99
CA GLU A 501 12.68 -32.60 43.97
C GLU A 501 12.28 -34.00 43.46
N ASN A 502 11.99 -34.15 42.16
CA ASN A 502 11.72 -35.46 41.57
C ASN A 502 12.97 -36.35 41.53
N GLU A 503 14.17 -35.83 41.22
CA GLU A 503 15.40 -36.64 41.29
C GLU A 503 15.72 -37.02 42.75
N ARG A 504 15.56 -36.11 43.72
CA ARG A 504 15.70 -36.43 45.16
C ARG A 504 14.74 -37.54 45.59
N LEU A 505 13.46 -37.44 45.21
CA LEU A 505 12.46 -38.47 45.50
C LEU A 505 12.75 -39.80 44.78
N LYS A 506 13.37 -39.79 43.59
CA LYS A 506 13.84 -41.02 42.93
C LYS A 506 15.00 -41.64 43.70
N GLU A 507 16.00 -40.86 44.10
CA GLU A 507 17.12 -41.35 44.91
C GLU A 507 16.64 -41.95 46.24
N GLU A 508 15.67 -41.31 46.90
CA GLU A 508 15.04 -41.83 48.13
C GLU A 508 14.26 -43.12 47.85
N MET A 509 13.48 -43.18 46.76
CA MET A 509 12.78 -44.40 46.34
C MET A 509 13.71 -45.53 45.88
N GLU A 510 14.91 -45.23 45.39
CA GLU A 510 15.93 -46.24 45.07
C GLU A 510 16.64 -46.73 46.34
N ARG A 511 17.04 -45.84 47.25
CA ARG A 511 17.55 -46.21 48.59
C ARG A 511 16.57 -47.12 49.35
N VAL A 512 15.28 -46.77 49.36
CA VAL A 512 14.25 -47.62 50.00
C VAL A 512 14.12 -48.99 49.31
N ARG A 513 14.27 -49.07 47.98
CA ARG A 513 14.27 -50.38 47.27
C ARG A 513 15.53 -51.19 47.57
N GLU A 514 16.69 -50.54 47.73
CA GLU A 514 17.93 -51.17 48.15
C GLU A 514 17.80 -51.69 49.59
N ASP A 515 17.35 -50.88 50.55
CA ASP A 515 17.07 -51.28 51.94
C ASP A 515 16.05 -52.44 52.02
N GLU A 516 14.96 -52.38 51.24
CA GLU A 516 14.00 -53.48 51.16
C GLU A 516 14.58 -54.75 50.50
N ALA A 517 15.52 -54.63 49.55
CA ALA A 517 16.18 -55.77 48.93
C ALA A 517 17.16 -56.42 49.91
N ASP A 518 17.96 -55.60 50.61
CA ASP A 518 18.87 -56.03 51.66
C ASP A 518 18.11 -56.75 52.80
N GLU A 519 16.94 -56.24 53.21
CA GLU A 519 16.10 -56.89 54.22
C GLU A 519 15.39 -58.16 53.69
N ARG A 520 15.00 -58.20 52.41
CA ARG A 520 14.51 -59.44 51.76
C ARG A 520 15.60 -60.52 51.76
N ASP A 521 16.83 -60.18 51.43
CA ASP A 521 17.96 -61.11 51.43
C ASP A 521 18.28 -61.61 52.85
N ARG A 522 18.26 -60.72 53.86
CA ARG A 522 18.40 -61.11 55.28
C ARG A 522 17.28 -62.05 55.73
N LEU A 523 16.04 -61.77 55.35
CA LEU A 523 14.88 -62.61 55.65
C LEU A 523 14.92 -63.96 54.90
N GLU A 524 15.39 -64.00 53.65
CA GLU A 524 15.58 -65.27 52.93
C GLU A 524 16.68 -66.10 53.60
N GLN A 525 17.84 -65.52 53.90
CA GLN A 525 18.93 -66.18 54.63
C GLN A 525 18.46 -66.74 55.99
N LEU A 526 17.70 -65.95 56.75
CA LEU A 526 17.08 -66.39 58.00
C LEU A 526 16.09 -67.54 57.75
N SER A 527 15.28 -67.47 56.69
CA SER A 527 14.37 -68.56 56.31
C SER A 527 15.11 -69.85 55.96
N VAL A 528 16.27 -69.75 55.29
CA VAL A 528 17.12 -70.90 54.93
C VAL A 528 17.75 -71.50 56.18
N ALA A 529 18.29 -70.68 57.08
CA ALA A 529 18.82 -71.14 58.37
C ALA A 529 17.74 -71.82 59.25
N LEU A 530 16.52 -71.27 59.27
CA LEU A 530 15.38 -71.89 59.96
C LEU A 530 14.93 -73.20 59.29
N LYS A 531 14.85 -73.25 57.95
CA LYS A 531 14.56 -74.50 57.18
C LYS A 531 15.61 -75.58 57.47
N GLN A 532 16.89 -75.22 57.49
CA GLN A 532 18.00 -76.12 57.85
C GLN A 532 17.87 -76.61 59.31
N LYS A 533 17.61 -75.72 60.26
CA LYS A 533 17.43 -76.09 61.68
C LYS A 533 16.20 -76.98 61.90
N VAL A 534 15.10 -76.75 61.18
CA VAL A 534 13.91 -77.63 61.19
C VAL A 534 14.20 -78.97 60.51
N ALA A 535 15.04 -79.02 59.47
CA ALA A 535 15.49 -80.28 58.88
C ALA A 535 16.38 -81.07 59.84
N GLN A 536 17.32 -80.40 60.53
CA GLN A 536 18.15 -81.03 61.56
C GLN A 536 17.29 -81.56 62.70
N LEU A 537 16.40 -80.76 63.29
CA LEU A 537 15.50 -81.21 64.36
C LEU A 537 14.58 -82.38 63.94
N LYS A 538 14.24 -82.49 62.65
CA LYS A 538 13.53 -83.66 62.10
C LYS A 538 14.43 -84.90 61.97
N ALA A 539 15.70 -84.73 61.61
CA ALA A 539 16.68 -85.81 61.63
C ALA A 539 16.94 -86.28 63.06
N ASP A 540 17.19 -85.36 64.00
CA ASP A 540 17.39 -85.63 65.43
C ASP A 540 16.17 -86.37 66.03
N LEU A 541 14.94 -85.96 65.66
CA LEU A 541 13.71 -86.65 66.07
C LEU A 541 13.57 -88.03 65.44
N GLN A 542 13.98 -88.22 64.17
CA GLN A 542 13.94 -89.52 63.51
C GLN A 542 14.96 -90.48 64.15
N GLU A 543 16.21 -90.03 64.36
CA GLU A 543 17.23 -90.79 65.07
C GLU A 543 16.79 -91.16 66.49
N LEU A 544 16.19 -90.23 67.24
CA LEU A 544 15.64 -90.50 68.56
C LEU A 544 14.46 -91.48 68.52
N THR A 545 13.64 -91.43 67.47
CA THR A 545 12.53 -92.38 67.25
C THR A 545 13.05 -93.78 66.91
N ASP A 546 14.09 -93.89 66.09
CA ASP A 546 14.72 -95.17 65.74
C ASP A 546 15.53 -95.76 66.92
N LEU A 547 16.15 -94.90 67.74
CA LEU A 547 16.72 -95.29 69.04
C LEU A 547 15.63 -95.76 70.02
N TYR A 548 14.46 -95.12 70.06
CA TYR A 548 13.33 -95.60 70.87
C TYR A 548 12.80 -96.95 70.38
N ASN A 549 12.60 -97.10 69.06
CA ASN A 549 12.12 -98.34 68.44
C ASN A 549 13.09 -99.51 68.68
N THR A 550 14.40 -99.27 68.57
CA THR A 550 15.42 -100.29 68.87
C THR A 550 15.47 -100.63 70.37
N ARG A 551 15.34 -99.64 71.27
CA ARG A 551 15.25 -99.91 72.72
C ARG A 551 13.99 -100.69 73.11
N ASP A 552 12.82 -100.44 72.53
CA ASP A 552 11.65 -101.28 72.83
C ASP A 552 11.72 -102.66 72.15
N ALA A 553 12.34 -102.79 70.96
CA ALA A 553 12.61 -104.10 70.37
C ALA A 553 13.54 -104.96 71.27
N GLU A 554 14.61 -104.37 71.80
CA GLU A 554 15.47 -105.00 72.82
C GLU A 554 14.66 -105.32 74.10
N ALA A 555 13.78 -104.43 74.55
CA ALA A 555 12.93 -104.67 75.71
C ALA A 555 11.91 -105.80 75.46
N GLN A 556 11.35 -105.92 74.25
CA GLN A 556 10.49 -107.03 73.83
C GLN A 556 11.27 -108.35 73.81
N GLU A 557 12.49 -108.38 73.27
CA GLU A 557 13.34 -109.57 73.32
C GLU A 557 13.69 -109.96 74.77
N HIS A 558 14.00 -108.97 75.63
CA HIS A 558 14.22 -109.20 77.05
C HIS A 558 12.96 -109.62 77.82
N ARG A 559 11.74 -109.30 77.35
CA ARG A 559 10.47 -109.84 77.88
C ARG A 559 10.32 -111.31 77.46
N ALA A 560 10.46 -111.62 76.16
CA ALA A 560 10.37 -112.98 75.63
C ALA A 560 11.37 -113.94 76.30
N ARG A 561 12.64 -113.57 76.41
CA ARG A 561 13.67 -114.37 77.12
C ARG A 561 13.33 -114.60 78.61
N LYS A 562 12.62 -113.68 79.28
CA LYS A 562 12.14 -113.85 80.66
C LYS A 562 10.94 -114.80 80.73
N GLU A 563 10.06 -114.76 79.75
CA GLU A 563 8.91 -115.67 79.64
C GLU A 563 9.36 -117.11 79.33
N GLU A 564 10.35 -117.30 78.46
CA GLU A 564 11.04 -118.59 78.25
C GLU A 564 11.65 -119.12 79.55
N LEU A 565 12.35 -118.26 80.30
CA LEU A 565 12.95 -118.63 81.58
C LEU A 565 11.88 -118.99 82.62
N ALA A 566 10.76 -118.26 82.67
CA ALA A 566 9.63 -118.55 83.55
C ALA A 566 8.98 -119.89 83.20
N GLN A 567 8.76 -120.19 81.91
CA GLN A 567 8.28 -121.50 81.46
C GLN A 567 9.26 -122.64 81.80
N HIS A 568 10.58 -122.39 81.77
CA HIS A 568 11.56 -123.38 82.20
C HIS A 568 11.52 -123.61 83.71
N ILE A 569 11.42 -122.54 84.52
CA ILE A 569 11.25 -122.62 85.97
C ILE A 569 9.95 -123.39 86.31
N GLU A 570 8.85 -123.13 85.59
CA GLU A 570 7.59 -123.85 85.80
C GLU A 570 7.74 -125.36 85.52
N LYS A 571 8.41 -125.75 84.43
CA LYS A 571 8.70 -127.17 84.12
C LYS A 571 9.49 -127.83 85.25
N VAL A 572 10.54 -127.17 85.75
CA VAL A 572 11.37 -127.66 86.87
C VAL A 572 10.56 -127.73 88.18
N VAL A 573 9.65 -126.78 88.43
CA VAL A 573 8.72 -126.84 89.58
C VAL A 573 7.76 -128.02 89.46
N GLN A 574 7.22 -128.29 88.27
CA GLN A 574 6.37 -129.47 88.03
C GLN A 574 7.16 -130.78 88.18
N GLU A 575 8.44 -130.83 87.78
CA GLU A 575 9.33 -131.97 88.00
C GLU A 575 9.62 -132.20 89.49
N LEU A 576 9.92 -131.13 90.24
CA LEU A 576 10.04 -131.18 91.71
C LEU A 576 8.75 -131.60 92.40
N GLN A 577 7.57 -131.21 91.90
CA GLN A 577 6.29 -131.68 92.40
C GLN A 577 6.07 -133.17 92.13
N ARG A 578 6.47 -133.66 90.94
CA ARG A 578 6.45 -135.10 90.60
C ARG A 578 7.39 -135.91 91.51
N GLU A 579 8.60 -135.42 91.76
CA GLU A 579 9.52 -136.05 92.73
C GLU A 579 8.92 -136.09 94.15
N ARG A 580 8.36 -134.98 94.65
CA ARG A 580 7.73 -134.93 95.97
C ARG A 580 6.59 -135.95 96.09
N ALA A 581 5.70 -136.01 95.10
CA ALA A 581 4.61 -136.97 95.05
C ALA A 581 5.08 -138.44 94.95
N VAL A 582 6.32 -138.70 94.47
CA VAL A 582 6.94 -140.02 94.54
C VAL A 582 7.52 -140.29 95.93
N ARG A 583 8.17 -139.32 96.56
CA ARG A 583 8.70 -139.45 97.94
C ARG A 583 7.59 -139.68 98.97
N GLU A 584 6.50 -138.92 98.90
CA GLU A 584 5.32 -139.08 99.76
C GLU A 584 4.71 -140.50 99.67
N ARG A 585 4.71 -141.11 98.48
CA ARG A 585 4.25 -142.50 98.30
C ARG A 585 5.19 -143.51 98.97
N LEU A 586 6.50 -143.34 98.78
CA LEU A 586 7.52 -144.19 99.41
C LEU A 586 7.48 -144.07 100.94
N GLU A 587 7.26 -142.87 101.46
CA GLU A 587 7.10 -142.61 102.90
C GLU A 587 5.86 -143.33 103.45
N VAL A 588 4.71 -143.24 102.77
CA VAL A 588 3.49 -144.00 103.11
C VAL A 588 3.69 -145.53 103.04
N ASP A 589 4.55 -146.04 102.16
CA ASP A 589 4.85 -147.47 102.07
C ASP A 589 5.82 -147.94 103.17
N PHE A 590 6.81 -147.13 103.56
CA PHE A 590 7.61 -147.35 104.77
C PHE A 590 6.72 -147.38 106.03
N ASP A 591 5.75 -146.48 106.10
CA ASP A 591 4.82 -146.34 107.22
C ASP A 591 3.87 -147.55 107.36
N LYS A 592 3.66 -148.35 106.30
CA LYS A 592 2.96 -149.65 106.35
C LYS A 592 3.87 -150.75 106.86
N ALA A 593 5.07 -150.87 106.28
CA ALA A 593 6.06 -151.88 106.68
C ALA A 593 6.44 -151.76 108.17
N GLY A 594 6.52 -150.54 108.70
CA GLY A 594 6.70 -150.29 110.14
C GLY A 594 5.57 -150.87 111.00
N LYS A 595 4.30 -150.68 110.58
CA LYS A 595 3.12 -151.20 111.31
C LYS A 595 3.05 -152.73 111.29
N GLU A 596 3.38 -153.35 110.16
CA GLU A 596 3.46 -154.81 110.03
C GLU A 596 4.55 -155.42 110.94
N HIS A 597 5.72 -154.76 111.03
CA HIS A 597 6.77 -155.17 111.96
C HIS A 597 6.34 -155.03 113.43
N ASP A 598 5.63 -153.95 113.77
CA ASP A 598 5.14 -153.67 115.12
C ASP A 598 4.11 -154.73 115.57
N ASP A 599 3.20 -155.16 114.69
CA ASP A 599 2.24 -156.23 114.99
C ASP A 599 2.89 -157.62 115.10
N ALA A 600 3.97 -157.90 114.36
CA ALA A 600 4.77 -159.11 114.57
C ALA A 600 5.42 -159.13 115.97
N ILE A 601 5.99 -158.00 116.44
CA ILE A 601 6.54 -157.87 117.80
C ILE A 601 5.46 -158.11 118.86
N ARG A 602 4.23 -157.64 118.63
CA ARG A 602 3.08 -157.85 119.54
C ARG A 602 2.62 -159.31 119.58
N GLN A 603 2.80 -160.09 118.51
CA GLN A 603 2.52 -161.53 118.51
C GLN A 603 3.58 -162.31 119.31
N GLU A 604 4.87 -162.04 119.07
CA GLU A 604 5.97 -162.68 119.80
C GLU A 604 5.90 -162.41 121.32
N ARG A 605 5.56 -161.18 121.74
CA ARG A 605 5.38 -160.86 123.17
C ARG A 605 4.31 -161.72 123.85
N ARG A 606 3.15 -161.93 123.20
CA ARG A 606 2.07 -162.81 123.73
C ARG A 606 2.51 -164.27 123.82
N ALA A 607 3.34 -164.73 122.89
CA ALA A 607 3.92 -166.08 122.93
C ALA A 607 4.99 -166.24 124.04
N LEU A 608 5.63 -165.14 124.45
CA LEU A 608 6.58 -165.07 125.55
C LEU A 608 5.85 -165.08 126.91
N GLU A 609 4.86 -164.21 127.10
CA GLU A 609 3.98 -164.15 128.28
C GLU A 609 3.32 -165.51 128.57
N ALA A 610 2.87 -166.22 127.53
CA ALA A 610 2.33 -167.57 127.66
C ALA A 610 3.35 -168.58 128.22
N LYS A 611 4.62 -168.52 127.81
CA LYS A 611 5.70 -169.38 128.33
C LYS A 611 6.09 -169.01 129.76
N GLU A 612 6.10 -167.73 130.09
CA GLU A 612 6.33 -167.24 131.46
C GLU A 612 5.24 -167.75 132.43
N SER A 613 3.97 -167.76 132.00
CA SER A 613 2.88 -168.33 132.81
C SER A 613 3.07 -169.82 133.16
N ALA A 614 3.61 -170.61 132.23
CA ALA A 614 3.91 -172.03 132.45
C ALA A 614 5.11 -172.22 133.39
N LEU A 615 6.14 -171.36 133.28
CA LEU A 615 7.28 -171.33 134.20
C LEU A 615 6.84 -171.00 135.63
N GLN A 616 5.93 -170.03 135.79
CA GLN A 616 5.33 -169.63 137.06
C GLN A 616 4.62 -170.81 137.75
N SER A 617 3.97 -171.70 136.98
CA SER A 617 3.33 -172.91 137.51
C SER A 617 4.36 -173.91 138.05
N ALA A 618 5.42 -174.18 137.29
CA ALA A 618 6.48 -175.11 137.71
C ALA A 618 7.23 -174.65 138.98
N LEU A 619 7.43 -173.34 139.14
CA LEU A 619 8.03 -172.75 140.35
C LEU A 619 7.16 -172.94 141.61
N ASN A 620 5.84 -172.99 141.47
CA ASN A 620 4.93 -173.24 142.61
C ASN A 620 4.94 -174.70 143.07
N ASP A 621 5.27 -175.67 142.20
CA ASP A 621 5.51 -177.06 142.61
C ASP A 621 6.88 -177.25 143.26
N LEU A 622 7.91 -176.52 142.81
CA LEU A 622 9.22 -176.47 143.47
C LEU A 622 9.09 -175.97 144.92
N ALA A 623 8.29 -174.92 145.16
CA ALA A 623 8.05 -174.37 146.50
C ALA A 623 7.41 -175.38 147.46
N ARG A 624 6.58 -176.31 146.96
CA ARG A 624 5.99 -177.40 147.76
C ARG A 624 7.00 -178.49 148.14
N ALA A 625 8.07 -178.68 147.35
CA ALA A 625 9.18 -179.56 147.73
C ALA A 625 10.11 -178.91 148.75
N GLN A 626 10.32 -177.58 148.65
CA GLN A 626 11.20 -176.82 149.53
C GLN A 626 10.70 -176.73 150.98
N SER A 627 9.38 -176.71 151.23
CA SER A 627 8.84 -176.68 152.60
C SER A 627 9.04 -177.97 153.40
N LEU A 628 9.37 -179.09 152.75
CA LEU A 628 9.82 -180.32 153.39
C LEU A 628 11.32 -180.33 153.70
N LEU A 629 12.10 -179.46 153.04
CA LEU A 629 13.54 -179.31 153.26
C LEU A 629 13.83 -178.38 154.45
N THR A 630 13.10 -177.26 154.57
CA THR A 630 13.27 -176.30 155.66
C THR A 630 13.00 -176.90 157.05
N GLN A 631 12.14 -177.93 157.12
CA GLN A 631 11.91 -178.72 158.35
C GLN A 631 13.15 -179.54 158.79
N ARG A 632 14.22 -179.62 157.99
CA ARG A 632 15.51 -180.23 158.36
C ARG A 632 16.65 -179.23 158.48
N GLU A 633 16.53 -178.05 157.88
CA GLU A 633 17.48 -176.95 158.05
C GLU A 633 17.32 -176.28 159.43
N ALA A 634 16.10 -176.30 160.00
CA ALA A 634 15.81 -175.87 161.36
C ALA A 634 16.64 -176.59 162.44
N ASP A 635 16.98 -177.86 162.23
CA ASP A 635 17.79 -178.67 163.17
C ASP A 635 19.30 -178.34 163.11
N LEU A 636 19.75 -177.59 162.09
CA LEU A 636 21.18 -177.36 161.80
C LEU A 636 21.62 -175.92 162.12
N ALA A 637 20.76 -174.93 161.89
CA ALA A 637 21.07 -173.51 162.14
C ALA A 637 21.25 -173.18 163.64
N ALA A 638 20.69 -173.99 164.55
CA ALA A 638 20.76 -173.80 166.00
C ALA A 638 22.18 -173.86 166.61
N VAL A 639 23.20 -174.23 165.80
CA VAL A 639 24.61 -174.28 166.21
C VAL A 639 25.41 -173.06 165.75
N GLN A 640 24.89 -172.25 164.82
CA GLN A 640 25.61 -171.09 164.23
C GLN A 640 25.40 -169.77 164.99
N THR A 641 24.48 -169.70 165.95
CA THR A 641 24.17 -168.49 166.73
C THR A 641 25.24 -168.05 167.75
N ALA A 642 26.28 -168.84 167.96
CA ALA A 642 27.20 -168.66 169.10
C ALA A 642 28.32 -167.63 168.87
N LEU A 643 28.72 -167.35 167.63
CA LEU A 643 29.89 -166.52 167.32
C LEU A 643 29.54 -165.34 166.40
N GLN A 644 29.85 -164.14 166.91
CA GLN A 644 30.57 -163.07 166.22
C GLN A 644 29.95 -162.49 164.93
N THR A 645 29.59 -161.21 164.89
CA THR A 645 29.57 -160.13 165.91
C THR A 645 28.40 -159.19 165.54
N LEU A 646 27.73 -158.51 166.47
CA LEU A 646 28.23 -157.33 167.19
C LEU A 646 28.87 -156.29 166.25
N GLU A 647 28.48 -155.02 166.40
CA GLU A 647 29.09 -153.85 165.74
C GLU A 647 29.04 -153.88 164.17
N ALA A 648 28.22 -153.08 163.50
CA ALA A 648 27.36 -151.99 163.96
C ALA A 648 26.17 -151.83 162.98
N ASP A 649 24.97 -151.40 163.38
CA ASP A 649 24.64 -150.10 163.99
C ASP A 649 25.16 -148.91 163.13
N ASN A 650 24.38 -147.89 162.78
CA ASN A 650 23.02 -147.56 163.22
C ASN A 650 22.32 -146.58 162.24
N LYS A 651 20.99 -146.42 162.38
CA LYS A 651 20.14 -145.29 161.90
C LYS A 651 20.21 -144.82 160.44
N LYS A 652 19.15 -145.16 159.69
CA LYS A 652 18.25 -144.14 159.10
C LYS A 652 16.99 -144.05 159.97
N LEU A 653 16.49 -142.85 160.31
CA LEU A 653 15.08 -142.56 160.69
C LEU A 653 14.88 -141.09 161.15
N GLY A 654 13.70 -140.51 160.89
CA GLY A 654 13.03 -139.52 161.76
C GLY A 654 13.30 -138.01 161.57
N GLU A 655 12.36 -137.31 160.90
CA GLU A 655 11.49 -136.22 161.39
C GLU A 655 11.95 -135.27 162.55
N SER A 656 11.60 -133.97 162.62
CA SER A 656 10.87 -133.06 161.68
C SER A 656 10.93 -131.56 162.12
N HIS A 657 10.35 -130.66 161.28
CA HIS A 657 9.88 -129.27 161.53
C HIS A 657 10.80 -128.01 161.40
N THR A 658 10.16 -126.96 160.83
CA THR A 658 10.38 -125.47 160.89
C THR A 658 11.04 -124.70 159.73
N THR A 659 10.51 -123.49 159.50
CA THR A 659 11.12 -122.29 158.86
C THR A 659 11.66 -122.32 157.42
N ALA A 660 10.82 -122.65 156.42
CA ALA A 660 11.13 -122.38 155.00
C ALA A 660 9.94 -121.94 154.10
N ARG A 661 8.69 -121.95 154.58
CA ARG A 661 7.49 -121.90 153.71
C ARG A 661 6.84 -120.52 153.52
N PHE A 662 7.32 -119.47 154.20
CA PHE A 662 6.69 -118.13 154.16
C PHE A 662 7.35 -117.16 153.16
N SER A 663 8.63 -117.37 152.83
CA SER A 663 9.38 -116.54 151.87
C SER A 663 8.84 -116.68 150.43
N LEU A 664 8.68 -117.93 149.97
CA LEU A 664 8.20 -118.25 148.61
C LEU A 664 6.79 -117.70 148.31
N GLN A 665 5.98 -117.41 149.33
CA GLN A 665 4.63 -116.88 149.14
C GLN A 665 4.65 -115.42 148.67
N LEU A 666 5.55 -114.58 149.21
CA LEU A 666 5.69 -113.17 148.77
C LEU A 666 6.22 -113.08 147.33
N GLU A 667 7.03 -114.04 146.92
CA GLU A 667 7.69 -114.06 145.61
C GLU A 667 6.69 -114.33 144.47
N VAL A 668 5.71 -115.21 144.70
CA VAL A 668 4.59 -115.46 143.78
C VAL A 668 3.70 -114.21 143.62
N ASP A 669 3.38 -113.51 144.70
CA ASP A 669 2.55 -112.31 144.63
C ASP A 669 3.29 -111.10 144.03
N ARG A 670 4.63 -111.10 144.04
CA ARG A 670 5.41 -110.13 143.26
C ARG A 670 5.24 -110.38 141.76
N LEU A 671 5.54 -111.59 141.30
CA LEU A 671 5.48 -111.96 139.88
C LEU A 671 4.11 -111.68 139.23
N ARG A 672 3.01 -111.86 139.98
CA ARG A 672 1.65 -111.52 139.49
C ARG A 672 1.49 -110.05 139.09
N ARG A 673 1.98 -109.12 139.93
CA ARG A 673 1.90 -107.67 139.67
C ARG A 673 2.81 -107.23 138.52
N ASP A 674 3.91 -107.95 138.33
CA ASP A 674 4.84 -107.71 137.23
C ASP A 674 4.25 -108.22 135.88
N VAL A 675 3.45 -109.29 135.89
CA VAL A 675 2.68 -109.75 134.71
C VAL A 675 1.55 -108.77 134.36
N GLU A 676 0.72 -108.35 135.32
CA GLU A 676 -0.36 -107.37 135.07
C GLU A 676 0.19 -106.08 134.43
N ARG A 677 1.37 -105.62 134.87
CA ARG A 677 2.07 -104.47 134.25
C ARG A 677 2.39 -104.68 132.77
N LEU A 678 2.95 -105.83 132.42
CA LEU A 678 3.36 -106.13 131.05
C LEU A 678 2.16 -106.28 130.10
N GLU A 679 1.03 -106.80 130.59
CA GLU A 679 -0.22 -106.86 129.82
C GLU A 679 -0.78 -105.45 129.57
N ASP A 680 -0.74 -104.58 130.59
CA ASP A 680 -1.20 -103.19 130.51
C ASP A 680 -0.29 -102.33 129.59
N GLU A 681 1.02 -102.57 129.62
CA GLU A 681 2.01 -101.95 128.71
C GLU A 681 1.84 -102.44 127.26
N LEU A 682 1.57 -103.74 127.05
CA LEU A 682 1.30 -104.31 125.73
C LEU A 682 -0.03 -103.84 125.14
N ALA A 683 -1.06 -103.65 125.96
CA ALA A 683 -2.33 -103.04 125.55
C ALA A 683 -2.15 -101.59 125.08
N ARG A 684 -1.34 -100.79 125.81
CA ARG A 684 -0.99 -99.42 125.41
C ARG A 684 -0.17 -99.40 124.12
N ALA A 685 0.83 -100.27 123.98
CA ALA A 685 1.65 -100.36 122.77
C ALA A 685 0.84 -100.71 121.52
N ARG A 686 -0.15 -101.60 121.63
CA ARG A 686 -1.10 -101.90 120.54
C ARG A 686 -1.96 -100.69 120.20
N LYS A 687 -2.56 -100.03 121.20
CA LYS A 687 -3.36 -98.82 120.96
C LYS A 687 -2.53 -97.71 120.30
N GLU A 688 -1.28 -97.50 120.72
CA GLU A 688 -0.41 -96.53 120.04
C GLU A 688 -0.03 -96.93 118.61
N LEU A 689 -0.04 -98.24 118.27
CA LEU A 689 0.16 -98.70 116.91
C LEU A 689 -1.08 -98.39 116.05
N ASP A 690 -2.27 -98.72 116.53
CA ASP A 690 -3.55 -98.40 115.86
C ASP A 690 -3.68 -96.87 115.67
N ASP A 691 -3.38 -96.09 116.70
CA ASP A 691 -3.34 -94.62 116.68
C ASP A 691 -2.27 -94.06 115.73
N ARG A 692 -1.21 -94.82 115.40
CA ARG A 692 -0.19 -94.45 114.40
C ARG A 692 -0.62 -94.85 112.98
N GLU A 693 -1.22 -96.03 112.80
CA GLU A 693 -1.74 -96.45 111.50
C GLU A 693 -2.93 -95.59 111.04
N GLY A 694 -3.84 -95.22 111.94
CA GLY A 694 -4.94 -94.29 111.64
C GLY A 694 -4.40 -92.96 111.13
N LYS A 695 -3.43 -92.37 111.85
CA LYS A 695 -2.72 -91.16 111.42
C LYS A 695 -1.88 -91.34 110.15
N GLY A 696 -1.53 -92.58 109.78
CA GLY A 696 -0.96 -92.91 108.47
C GLY A 696 -2.01 -92.78 107.37
N ARG A 697 -3.11 -93.54 107.48
CA ARG A 697 -4.24 -93.53 106.54
C ARG A 697 -4.84 -92.14 106.36
N ASP A 698 -4.93 -91.34 107.43
CA ASP A 698 -5.37 -89.94 107.38
C ASP A 698 -4.40 -89.04 106.59
N ARG A 699 -3.09 -89.27 106.69
CA ARG A 699 -2.07 -88.54 105.92
C ARG A 699 -2.10 -88.94 104.45
N ASP A 700 -2.18 -90.23 104.17
CA ASP A 700 -2.25 -90.75 102.80
C ASP A 700 -3.52 -90.23 102.10
N GLY A 701 -4.68 -90.27 102.79
CA GLY A 701 -5.94 -89.69 102.32
C GLY A 701 -6.01 -88.16 102.30
N VAL A 702 -4.98 -87.45 102.78
CA VAL A 702 -4.75 -86.01 102.54
C VAL A 702 -3.79 -85.81 101.36
N ILE A 703 -2.77 -86.65 101.24
CA ILE A 703 -1.81 -86.64 100.12
C ILE A 703 -2.53 -86.94 98.80
N ASP A 704 -3.43 -87.93 98.74
CA ASP A 704 -4.23 -88.23 97.55
C ASP A 704 -5.14 -87.06 97.15
N LYS A 705 -5.76 -86.37 98.12
CA LYS A 705 -6.54 -85.14 97.86
C LYS A 705 -5.66 -84.04 97.29
N LEU A 706 -4.49 -83.80 97.90
CA LEU A 706 -3.53 -82.82 97.39
C LEU A 706 -3.00 -83.18 96.00
N TYR A 707 -2.88 -84.46 95.65
CA TYR A 707 -2.53 -84.87 94.28
C TYR A 707 -3.66 -84.65 93.28
N VAL A 708 -4.92 -84.91 93.65
CA VAL A 708 -6.09 -84.60 92.81
C VAL A 708 -6.23 -83.08 92.66
N GLU A 709 -6.19 -82.32 93.76
CA GLU A 709 -6.25 -80.86 93.75
C GLU A 709 -5.12 -80.23 92.93
N ASN A 710 -3.88 -80.73 93.06
CA ASN A 710 -2.74 -80.26 92.24
C ASN A 710 -2.92 -80.61 90.77
N ARG A 711 -3.42 -81.82 90.44
CA ARG A 711 -3.74 -82.20 89.06
C ARG A 711 -4.86 -81.32 88.48
N ASP A 712 -5.92 -81.07 89.22
CA ASP A 712 -7.04 -80.24 88.79
C ASP A 712 -6.60 -78.79 88.62
N LEU A 713 -5.86 -78.22 89.58
CA LEU A 713 -5.23 -76.89 89.45
C LEU A 713 -4.27 -76.80 88.25
N ALA A 714 -3.51 -77.85 87.94
CA ALA A 714 -2.66 -77.89 86.76
C ALA A 714 -3.48 -77.93 85.46
N THR A 715 -4.62 -78.64 85.42
CA THR A 715 -5.52 -78.60 84.26
C THR A 715 -6.25 -77.27 84.11
N GLN A 716 -6.63 -76.63 85.21
CA GLN A 716 -7.21 -75.28 85.22
C GLN A 716 -6.19 -74.25 84.75
N LEU A 717 -4.94 -74.33 85.21
CA LEU A 717 -3.84 -73.48 84.76
C LEU A 717 -3.55 -73.69 83.27
N ALA A 718 -3.53 -74.93 82.79
CA ALA A 718 -3.39 -75.23 81.36
C ALA A 718 -4.54 -74.62 80.54
N ALA A 719 -5.79 -74.79 80.98
CA ALA A 719 -6.97 -74.19 80.34
C ALA A 719 -6.92 -72.66 80.32
N GLU A 720 -6.54 -72.03 81.44
CA GLU A 720 -6.35 -70.57 81.55
C GLU A 720 -5.22 -70.06 80.65
N THR A 721 -4.08 -70.76 80.58
CA THR A 721 -2.99 -70.36 79.66
C THR A 721 -3.41 -70.48 78.19
N GLN A 722 -4.10 -71.55 77.80
CA GLN A 722 -4.61 -71.67 76.43
C GLN A 722 -5.73 -70.65 76.14
N ALA A 723 -6.60 -70.36 77.10
CA ALA A 723 -7.61 -69.30 76.98
C ALA A 723 -6.97 -67.92 76.81
N ARG A 724 -5.89 -67.62 77.56
CA ARG A 724 -5.10 -66.39 77.44
C ARG A 724 -4.38 -66.31 76.09
N LEU A 725 -3.79 -67.39 75.59
CA LEU A 725 -3.20 -67.42 74.24
C LEU A 725 -4.27 -67.17 73.16
N ASN A 726 -5.38 -67.90 73.20
CA ASN A 726 -6.51 -67.73 72.29
C ASN A 726 -7.16 -66.31 72.38
N LEU A 727 -7.01 -65.63 73.51
CA LEU A 727 -7.43 -64.22 73.69
C LEU A 727 -6.37 -63.24 73.19
N SER A 728 -5.07 -63.54 73.34
CA SER A 728 -3.98 -62.77 72.73
C SER A 728 -4.11 -62.83 71.21
N GLU A 729 -4.14 -64.02 70.59
CA GLU A 729 -4.27 -64.16 69.13
C GLU A 729 -5.48 -63.40 68.54
N LYS A 730 -6.58 -63.32 69.30
CA LYS A 730 -7.76 -62.51 68.95
C LYS A 730 -7.56 -61.01 69.17
N LEU A 731 -6.86 -60.61 70.23
CA LEU A 731 -6.46 -59.22 70.47
C LEU A 731 -5.48 -58.75 69.39
N ASP A 732 -4.43 -59.51 69.14
CA ASP A 732 -3.40 -59.27 68.12
C ASP A 732 -4.04 -59.22 66.71
N GLY A 733 -4.95 -60.15 66.41
CA GLY A 733 -5.72 -60.14 65.16
C GLY A 733 -6.70 -58.97 65.03
N THR A 734 -7.33 -58.51 66.12
CA THR A 734 -8.21 -57.32 66.10
C THR A 734 -7.42 -56.02 66.08
N GLN A 735 -6.22 -55.97 66.67
CA GLN A 735 -5.28 -54.85 66.57
C GLN A 735 -4.69 -54.71 65.17
N ALA A 736 -4.28 -55.82 64.54
CA ALA A 736 -3.84 -55.83 63.14
C ALA A 736 -4.98 -55.37 62.21
N SER A 737 -6.20 -55.89 62.41
CA SER A 737 -7.39 -55.46 61.66
C SER A 737 -7.70 -53.97 61.87
N LEU A 738 -7.61 -53.48 63.12
CA LEU A 738 -7.77 -52.06 63.44
C LEU A 738 -6.71 -51.20 62.73
N HIS A 739 -5.43 -51.56 62.79
CA HIS A 739 -4.37 -50.83 62.10
C HIS A 739 -4.54 -50.85 60.57
N THR A 740 -5.02 -51.94 59.97
CA THR A 740 -5.39 -51.93 58.54
C THR A 740 -6.51 -50.92 58.27
N ALA A 741 -7.59 -50.92 59.05
CA ALA A 741 -8.69 -49.96 58.91
C ALA A 741 -8.27 -48.49 59.22
N GLU A 742 -7.33 -48.27 60.13
CA GLU A 742 -6.73 -46.96 60.41
C GLU A 742 -5.89 -46.49 59.20
N SER A 743 -5.10 -47.36 58.58
CA SER A 743 -4.36 -47.03 57.36
C SER A 743 -5.28 -46.77 56.17
N GLU A 744 -6.35 -47.55 56.01
CA GLU A 744 -7.37 -47.34 54.96
C GLU A 744 -8.12 -46.03 55.18
N THR A 745 -8.53 -45.71 56.42
CA THR A 745 -9.20 -44.44 56.71
C THR A 745 -8.25 -43.23 56.62
N ALA A 746 -6.94 -43.40 56.86
CA ALA A 746 -5.94 -42.37 56.57
C ALA A 746 -5.81 -42.14 55.05
N ASN A 747 -5.70 -43.21 54.26
CA ASN A 747 -5.62 -43.14 52.79
C ASN A 747 -6.91 -42.60 52.15
N LEU A 748 -8.07 -42.88 52.73
CA LEU A 748 -9.34 -42.28 52.32
C LEU A 748 -9.41 -40.80 52.70
N ARG A 749 -8.89 -40.37 53.86
CA ARG A 749 -8.81 -38.95 54.25
C ARG A 749 -7.88 -38.14 53.33
N THR A 750 -6.69 -38.65 53.02
CA THR A 750 -5.78 -37.99 52.07
C THR A 750 -6.42 -37.90 50.68
N ARG A 751 -7.08 -38.98 50.23
CA ARG A 751 -7.79 -38.96 48.93
C ARG A 751 -9.00 -38.03 48.91
N VAL A 752 -9.74 -37.87 50.01
CA VAL A 752 -10.80 -36.87 50.13
C VAL A 752 -10.20 -35.47 50.05
N ALA A 753 -9.13 -35.17 50.79
CA ALA A 753 -8.45 -33.87 50.74
C ALA A 753 -7.91 -33.54 49.32
N GLU A 754 -7.34 -34.52 48.61
CA GLU A 754 -6.98 -34.35 47.19
C GLU A 754 -8.19 -33.99 46.31
N LEU A 755 -9.33 -34.66 46.50
CA LEU A 755 -10.53 -34.45 45.71
C LEU A 755 -11.18 -33.08 46.03
N GLU A 756 -11.16 -32.66 47.29
CA GLU A 756 -11.59 -31.32 47.73
C GLU A 756 -10.66 -30.23 47.17
N GLN A 757 -9.34 -30.45 47.16
CA GLN A 757 -8.37 -29.52 46.57
C GLN A 757 -8.53 -29.41 45.05
N ARG A 758 -8.77 -30.54 44.35
CA ARG A 758 -9.10 -30.57 42.91
C ARG A 758 -10.41 -29.83 42.65
N LEU A 759 -11.49 -30.15 43.38
CA LEU A 759 -12.78 -29.48 43.26
C LEU A 759 -12.67 -27.97 43.52
N SER A 760 -11.89 -27.55 44.51
CA SER A 760 -11.60 -26.14 44.80
C SER A 760 -10.81 -25.45 43.67
N LYS A 761 -9.89 -26.16 43.02
CA LYS A 761 -9.16 -25.66 41.84
C LYS A 761 -10.09 -25.54 40.62
N ASP A 762 -10.92 -26.54 40.39
CA ASP A 762 -11.86 -26.61 39.26
C ASP A 762 -12.98 -25.57 39.41
N GLN A 763 -13.50 -25.35 40.63
CA GLN A 763 -14.43 -24.25 40.93
C GLN A 763 -13.80 -22.87 40.67
N ARG A 764 -12.53 -22.66 41.06
CA ARG A 764 -11.82 -21.41 40.77
C ARG A 764 -11.54 -21.23 39.27
N ALA A 765 -11.19 -22.30 38.56
CA ALA A 765 -11.03 -22.27 37.10
C ALA A 765 -12.36 -21.99 36.38
N LEU A 766 -13.47 -22.58 36.85
CA LEU A 766 -14.82 -22.32 36.35
C LEU A 766 -15.21 -20.84 36.56
N LEU A 767 -15.01 -20.30 37.75
CA LEU A 767 -15.31 -18.90 38.07
C LEU A 767 -14.42 -17.92 37.28
N ALA A 768 -13.14 -18.25 37.08
CA ALA A 768 -12.24 -17.46 36.24
C ALA A 768 -12.67 -17.48 34.76
N ALA A 769 -13.05 -18.64 34.23
CA ALA A 769 -13.59 -18.75 32.87
C ALA A 769 -14.95 -18.03 32.74
N GLU A 770 -15.83 -18.12 33.74
CA GLU A 770 -17.12 -17.42 33.74
C GLU A 770 -16.94 -15.89 33.81
N ALA A 771 -15.94 -15.40 34.55
CA ALA A 771 -15.53 -13.99 34.54
C ALA A 771 -15.01 -13.59 33.15
N GLN A 772 -14.04 -14.32 32.58
CA GLN A 772 -13.53 -14.07 31.23
C GLN A 772 -14.64 -14.06 30.17
N TYR A 773 -15.63 -14.94 30.25
CA TYR A 773 -16.79 -14.91 29.34
C TYR A 773 -17.73 -13.73 29.58
N ARG A 774 -17.90 -13.25 30.83
CA ARG A 774 -18.64 -12.00 31.11
C ARG A 774 -17.90 -10.77 30.56
N ASP A 775 -16.59 -10.74 30.68
CA ASP A 775 -15.75 -9.63 30.21
C ASP A 775 -15.76 -9.60 28.67
N GLN A 776 -15.50 -10.73 28.01
CA GLN A 776 -15.62 -10.88 26.55
C GLN A 776 -17.03 -10.54 26.02
N LEU A 777 -18.09 -10.91 26.75
CA LEU A 777 -19.46 -10.50 26.40
C LEU A 777 -19.66 -8.99 26.54
N THR A 778 -19.03 -8.36 27.54
CA THR A 778 -19.13 -6.91 27.79
C THR A 778 -18.35 -6.11 26.74
N GLU A 779 -17.13 -6.53 26.42
CA GLU A 779 -16.31 -6.00 25.32
C GLU A 779 -17.04 -6.13 23.98
N ARG A 780 -17.49 -7.34 23.62
CA ARG A 780 -18.23 -7.60 22.38
C ARG A 780 -19.49 -6.76 22.28
N ASN A 781 -20.27 -6.65 23.36
CA ASN A 781 -21.48 -5.83 23.39
C ASN A 781 -21.17 -4.32 23.30
N THR A 782 -20.03 -3.88 23.84
CA THR A 782 -19.56 -2.50 23.71
C THR A 782 -19.13 -2.20 22.28
N LEU A 783 -18.29 -3.05 21.68
CA LEU A 783 -17.88 -2.95 20.27
C LEU A 783 -19.09 -2.96 19.31
N LEU A 784 -20.07 -3.83 19.55
CA LEU A 784 -21.32 -3.86 18.78
C LEU A 784 -22.12 -2.55 18.91
N LEU A 785 -22.22 -1.98 20.12
CA LEU A 785 -22.88 -0.69 20.33
C LEU A 785 -22.12 0.45 19.62
N THR A 786 -20.79 0.45 19.66
CA THR A 786 -19.93 1.41 18.97
C THR A 786 -20.10 1.31 17.45
N ILE A 787 -20.08 0.09 16.87
CA ILE A 787 -20.33 -0.14 15.44
C ILE A 787 -21.72 0.37 15.05
N TYR A 788 -22.75 0.08 15.85
CA TYR A 788 -24.10 0.59 15.63
C TYR A 788 -24.15 2.13 15.65
N GLN A 789 -23.50 2.78 16.61
CA GLN A 789 -23.41 4.25 16.70
C GLN A 789 -22.64 4.88 15.52
N TYR A 790 -21.61 4.22 14.98
CA TYR A 790 -20.98 4.68 13.73
C TYR A 790 -21.90 4.48 12.52
N MET A 791 -22.63 3.37 12.46
CA MET A 791 -23.63 3.15 11.40
C MET A 791 -24.79 4.14 11.44
N ASP A 792 -25.23 4.59 12.62
CA ASP A 792 -26.19 5.69 12.78
C ASP A 792 -25.68 7.00 12.15
N LYS A 793 -24.40 7.33 12.37
CA LYS A 793 -23.76 8.51 11.76
C LYS A 793 -23.68 8.40 10.23
N ILE A 794 -23.37 7.21 9.69
CA ILE A 794 -23.18 7.00 8.24
C ILE A 794 -24.52 6.92 7.49
N VAL A 795 -25.52 6.22 8.02
CA VAL A 795 -26.85 6.07 7.39
C VAL A 795 -27.70 7.34 7.56
N GLY A 796 -27.43 8.12 8.62
CA GLY A 796 -28.16 9.31 9.01
C GLY A 796 -29.34 8.99 9.93
N VAL A 797 -29.40 9.67 11.07
CA VAL A 797 -30.35 9.41 12.18
C VAL A 797 -31.83 9.51 11.74
N ASP A 798 -32.13 10.36 10.76
CA ASP A 798 -33.51 10.75 10.40
C ASP A 798 -34.22 9.80 9.42
N LYS A 799 -33.53 8.81 8.84
CA LYS A 799 -34.10 7.95 7.77
C LYS A 799 -34.76 6.66 8.27
N THR A 800 -34.51 6.24 9.51
CA THR A 800 -35.13 5.05 10.10
C THR A 800 -36.34 5.44 10.97
N PRO A 801 -37.57 5.06 10.60
CA PRO A 801 -38.76 5.42 11.38
C PRO A 801 -38.75 4.71 12.74
N LYS A 802 -38.64 5.49 13.82
CA LYS A 802 -38.66 5.01 15.22
C LYS A 802 -40.04 4.47 15.59
N LYS A 803 -40.34 3.21 15.23
CA LYS A 803 -41.61 2.54 15.54
C LYS A 803 -41.87 2.54 17.05
N TYR A 804 -42.98 3.17 17.45
CA TYR A 804 -43.58 3.11 18.80
C TYR A 804 -42.65 3.47 19.97
N GLY A 805 -41.76 4.45 19.79
CA GLY A 805 -41.07 5.11 20.91
C GLY A 805 -40.17 4.21 21.77
N GLN A 806 -39.82 3.02 21.30
CA GLN A 806 -38.84 2.18 21.99
C GLN A 806 -37.50 2.90 22.03
N ALA A 807 -36.93 3.02 23.23
CA ALA A 807 -35.54 3.40 23.39
C ALA A 807 -34.64 2.37 22.68
N GLU A 808 -33.55 2.83 22.07
CA GLU A 808 -32.64 2.00 21.30
C GLU A 808 -32.14 0.82 22.15
N THR A 809 -32.53 -0.40 21.76
CA THR A 809 -32.20 -1.63 22.49
C THR A 809 -30.70 -1.85 22.44
N LYS A 810 -30.01 -1.61 23.55
CA LYS A 810 -28.57 -1.85 23.65
C LYS A 810 -28.29 -3.36 23.58
N PRO A 811 -27.13 -3.80 23.07
CA PRO A 811 -26.77 -5.22 23.00
C PRO A 811 -26.90 -5.96 24.34
N PHE A 812 -26.61 -5.27 25.45
CA PHE A 812 -26.71 -5.79 26.82
C PHE A 812 -28.14 -6.10 27.31
N THR A 813 -29.19 -5.54 26.70
CA THR A 813 -30.58 -5.66 27.21
C THR A 813 -31.48 -6.49 26.32
N ASN A 814 -31.34 -6.41 24.99
CA ASN A 814 -32.06 -7.29 24.07
C ASN A 814 -31.28 -7.45 22.74
N PHE A 815 -30.44 -8.49 22.67
CA PHE A 815 -29.57 -8.71 21.53
C PHE A 815 -30.32 -8.99 20.21
N SER A 816 -31.47 -9.67 20.21
CA SER A 816 -32.18 -9.96 18.96
C SER A 816 -32.76 -8.69 18.32
N VAL A 817 -33.43 -7.84 19.11
CA VAL A 817 -33.96 -6.56 18.61
C VAL A 817 -32.82 -5.61 18.22
N PHE A 818 -31.69 -5.61 18.95
CA PHE A 818 -30.49 -4.92 18.53
C PHE A 818 -29.96 -5.43 17.17
N HIS A 819 -29.89 -6.75 16.99
CA HIS A 819 -29.38 -7.40 15.79
C HIS A 819 -30.25 -7.12 14.55
N ASP A 820 -31.59 -7.16 14.69
CA ASP A 820 -32.53 -6.80 13.62
C ASP A 820 -32.40 -5.32 13.22
N ASN A 821 -32.21 -4.42 14.19
CA ASN A 821 -31.94 -3.01 13.95
C ASN A 821 -30.58 -2.81 13.22
N LEU A 822 -29.53 -3.51 13.65
CA LEU A 822 -28.20 -3.48 13.01
C LEU A 822 -28.26 -4.00 11.56
N ILE A 823 -28.96 -5.12 11.31
CA ILE A 823 -29.20 -5.66 9.96
C ILE A 823 -29.96 -4.66 9.10
N THR A 824 -30.95 -3.97 9.66
CA THR A 824 -31.72 -2.96 8.92
C THR A 824 -30.84 -1.78 8.48
N ARG A 825 -29.92 -1.33 9.35
CA ARG A 825 -28.92 -0.30 9.01
C ARG A 825 -27.87 -0.82 8.03
N LEU A 826 -27.44 -2.08 8.11
CA LEU A 826 -26.51 -2.70 7.15
C LEU A 826 -27.12 -2.75 5.74
N LYS A 827 -28.41 -3.08 5.62
CA LYS A 827 -29.15 -3.03 4.35
C LYS A 827 -29.25 -1.61 3.80
N ALA A 828 -29.51 -0.62 4.65
CA ALA A 828 -29.53 0.79 4.24
C ALA A 828 -28.14 1.26 3.75
N LEU A 829 -27.06 0.89 4.46
CA LEU A 829 -25.68 1.19 4.06
C LEU A 829 -25.31 0.53 2.72
N SER A 830 -25.68 -0.74 2.53
CA SER A 830 -25.47 -1.46 1.27
C SER A 830 -26.25 -0.85 0.09
N GLN A 831 -27.46 -0.32 0.33
CA GLN A 831 -28.18 0.45 -0.68
C GLN A 831 -27.48 1.79 -1.00
N ILE A 832 -26.98 2.51 0.01
CA ILE A 832 -26.22 3.75 -0.19
C ILE A 832 -24.94 3.49 -1.01
N GLN A 833 -24.21 2.40 -0.73
CA GLN A 833 -23.07 1.97 -1.56
C GLN A 833 -23.52 1.68 -3.00
N SER A 834 -24.59 0.91 -3.19
CA SER A 834 -25.10 0.55 -4.52
C SER A 834 -25.52 1.78 -5.34
N ASP A 835 -26.19 2.74 -4.70
CA ASP A 835 -26.58 4.01 -5.29
C ASP A 835 -25.37 4.90 -5.61
N PHE A 836 -24.34 4.89 -4.75
CA PHE A 836 -23.09 5.61 -4.99
C PHE A 836 -22.31 5.02 -6.18
N GLU A 837 -22.07 3.70 -6.20
CA GLU A 837 -21.45 3.01 -7.33
C GLU A 837 -22.19 3.28 -8.65
N LYS A 838 -23.53 3.29 -8.61
CA LYS A 838 -24.34 3.62 -9.79
C LYS A 838 -24.12 5.08 -10.22
N ARG A 839 -24.10 6.04 -9.30
CA ARG A 839 -23.85 7.46 -9.60
C ARG A 839 -22.43 7.69 -10.14
N VAL A 840 -21.43 6.99 -9.61
CA VAL A 840 -20.05 7.03 -10.12
C VAL A 840 -20.02 6.51 -11.56
N LYS A 841 -20.56 5.32 -11.83
CA LYS A 841 -20.64 4.75 -13.19
C LYS A 841 -21.43 5.64 -14.16
N GLU A 842 -22.52 6.26 -13.71
CA GLU A 842 -23.27 7.25 -14.51
C GLU A 842 -22.47 8.54 -14.77
N ALA A 843 -21.59 8.97 -13.86
CA ALA A 843 -20.73 10.14 -14.05
C ALA A 843 -19.53 9.81 -14.97
N GLU A 844 -18.84 8.70 -14.73
CA GLU A 844 -17.78 8.15 -15.57
C GLU A 844 -18.24 8.02 -17.02
N GLN A 845 -19.42 7.44 -17.25
CA GLN A 845 -19.99 7.31 -18.58
C GLN A 845 -20.24 8.69 -19.23
N ARG A 846 -20.86 9.64 -18.52
CA ARG A 846 -21.11 11.01 -19.04
C ARG A 846 -19.81 11.76 -19.37
N TYR A 847 -18.74 11.57 -18.60
CA TYR A 847 -17.44 12.17 -18.88
C TYR A 847 -16.70 11.46 -20.01
N SER A 848 -16.80 10.13 -20.11
CA SER A 848 -16.30 9.34 -21.23
C SER A 848 -16.97 9.76 -22.55
N ASP A 849 -18.30 9.90 -22.56
CA ASP A 849 -19.06 10.36 -23.72
C ASP A 849 -18.66 11.78 -24.12
N LYS A 850 -18.54 12.72 -23.16
CA LYS A 850 -18.00 14.07 -23.42
C LYS A 850 -16.58 14.05 -24.00
N LEU A 851 -15.68 13.22 -23.45
CA LEU A 851 -14.31 13.08 -23.96
C LEU A 851 -14.29 12.51 -25.37
N ASN A 852 -15.14 11.54 -25.67
CA ASN A 852 -15.28 10.96 -27.00
C ASN A 852 -15.86 11.97 -28.00
N ASP A 853 -16.80 12.82 -27.59
CA ASP A 853 -17.33 13.89 -28.45
C ASP A 853 -16.32 15.04 -28.66
N MET A 854 -15.55 15.43 -27.64
CA MET A 854 -14.43 16.37 -27.82
C MET A 854 -13.34 15.80 -28.74
N ARG A 855 -13.02 14.49 -28.64
CA ARG A 855 -12.12 13.81 -29.59
C ARG A 855 -12.66 13.87 -31.02
N LYS A 856 -13.95 13.56 -31.25
CA LYS A 856 -14.58 13.70 -32.57
C LYS A 856 -14.55 15.14 -33.10
N GLN A 857 -14.74 16.14 -32.23
CA GLN A 857 -14.64 17.56 -32.61
C GLN A 857 -13.21 17.95 -32.99
N LEU A 858 -12.20 17.48 -32.26
CA LEU A 858 -10.79 17.69 -32.61
C LEU A 858 -10.44 16.99 -33.93
N ASP A 859 -10.80 15.73 -34.11
CA ASP A 859 -10.62 14.99 -35.38
C ASP A 859 -11.27 15.71 -36.58
N LEU A 860 -12.42 16.37 -36.36
CA LEU A 860 -13.14 17.09 -37.39
C LEU A 860 -12.53 18.47 -37.67
N ARG A 861 -11.95 19.13 -36.66
CA ARG A 861 -11.15 20.36 -36.83
C ARG A 861 -9.81 20.06 -37.53
N TRP A 862 -9.11 18.98 -37.18
CA TRP A 862 -7.93 18.52 -37.93
C TRP A 862 -8.27 18.28 -39.39
N LYS A 863 -9.33 17.53 -39.70
CA LYS A 863 -9.83 17.32 -41.08
C LYS A 863 -10.38 18.57 -41.78
N GLN A 864 -10.50 19.70 -41.08
CA GLN A 864 -10.73 21.02 -41.68
C GLN A 864 -9.40 21.73 -41.95
N ILE A 865 -8.45 21.70 -41.00
CA ILE A 865 -7.08 22.20 -41.16
C ILE A 865 -6.39 21.51 -42.35
N ASP A 866 -6.41 20.18 -42.42
CA ASP A 866 -5.85 19.39 -43.55
C ASP A 866 -6.38 19.88 -44.91
N LYS A 867 -7.66 20.26 -44.99
CA LYS A 867 -8.30 20.78 -46.20
C LYS A 867 -7.92 22.23 -46.48
N PHE A 868 -7.81 23.06 -45.45
CA PHE A 868 -7.33 24.42 -45.60
C PHE A 868 -5.86 24.43 -46.05
N GLU A 869 -4.99 23.62 -45.47
CA GLU A 869 -3.60 23.44 -45.89
C GLU A 869 -3.51 22.93 -47.34
N ALA A 870 -4.30 21.93 -47.73
CA ALA A 870 -4.38 21.49 -49.13
C ALA A 870 -4.88 22.59 -50.08
N SER A 871 -5.83 23.43 -49.66
CA SER A 871 -6.31 24.57 -50.45
C SER A 871 -5.27 25.68 -50.57
N VAL A 872 -4.49 25.94 -49.51
CA VAL A 872 -3.39 26.90 -49.50
C VAL A 872 -2.23 26.39 -50.37
N LYS A 873 -1.93 25.08 -50.33
CA LYS A 873 -0.91 24.46 -51.19
C LYS A 873 -1.29 24.56 -52.67
N THR A 874 -2.53 24.21 -53.03
CA THR A 874 -3.00 24.34 -54.43
C THR A 874 -3.08 25.80 -54.90
N LEU A 875 -3.41 26.75 -54.01
CA LEU A 875 -3.29 28.19 -54.31
C LEU A 875 -1.83 28.65 -54.47
N ALA A 876 -0.88 28.08 -53.71
CA ALA A 876 0.55 28.37 -53.85
C ALA A 876 1.12 27.79 -55.15
N GLU A 877 0.72 26.58 -55.53
CA GLU A 877 1.05 25.93 -56.81
C GLU A 877 0.46 26.72 -58.00
N ALA A 878 -0.79 27.20 -57.88
CA ALA A 878 -1.38 28.12 -58.85
C ALA A 878 -0.59 29.44 -58.94
N LYS A 879 -0.21 30.04 -57.81
CA LYS A 879 0.62 31.26 -57.78
C LYS A 879 2.01 31.05 -58.38
N ALA A 880 2.61 29.88 -58.19
CA ALA A 880 3.89 29.50 -58.78
C ALA A 880 3.79 29.30 -60.30
N THR A 881 2.75 28.61 -60.78
CA THR A 881 2.51 28.45 -62.24
C THR A 881 2.13 29.76 -62.92
N TRP A 882 1.40 30.66 -62.26
CA TRP A 882 1.19 32.04 -62.75
C TRP A 882 2.50 32.84 -62.84
N ARG A 883 3.40 32.74 -61.86
CA ARG A 883 4.74 33.36 -61.93
C ARG A 883 5.59 32.77 -63.07
N LYS A 884 5.61 31.45 -63.25
CA LYS A 884 6.29 30.80 -64.39
C LYS A 884 5.72 31.30 -65.74
N LYS A 885 4.40 31.45 -65.86
CA LYS A 885 3.74 32.03 -67.04
C LYS A 885 4.08 33.50 -67.25
N LEU A 886 4.12 34.30 -66.19
CA LEU A 886 4.48 35.72 -66.26
C LEU A 886 5.92 35.88 -66.75
N SER A 887 6.88 35.19 -66.14
CA SER A 887 8.29 35.20 -66.54
C SER A 887 8.50 34.71 -67.98
N ALA A 888 7.74 33.70 -68.42
CA ALA A 888 7.75 33.29 -69.83
C ALA A 888 7.21 34.38 -70.77
N LYS A 889 6.20 35.16 -70.34
CA LYS A 889 5.68 36.30 -71.12
C LYS A 889 6.59 37.53 -71.07
N GLU A 890 7.29 37.78 -69.97
CA GLU A 890 8.35 38.78 -69.87
C GLU A 890 9.48 38.43 -70.85
N GLY A 891 9.95 37.17 -70.88
CA GLY A 891 10.92 36.70 -71.87
C GLY A 891 10.43 36.72 -73.33
N GLU A 892 9.14 36.44 -73.59
CA GLU A 892 8.54 36.66 -74.92
C GLU A 892 8.51 38.14 -75.29
N ILE A 893 8.22 39.04 -74.34
CA ILE A 893 8.22 40.49 -74.55
C ILE A 893 9.64 41.01 -74.80
N GLU A 894 10.64 40.57 -74.04
CA GLU A 894 12.06 40.90 -74.27
C GLU A 894 12.52 40.41 -75.65
N ALA A 895 12.17 39.19 -76.05
CA ALA A 895 12.46 38.67 -77.39
C ALA A 895 11.73 39.46 -78.50
N LEU A 896 10.49 39.89 -78.26
CA LEU A 896 9.76 40.78 -79.17
C LEU A 896 10.36 42.19 -79.22
N GLN A 897 10.83 42.74 -78.10
CA GLN A 897 11.55 44.02 -78.07
C GLN A 897 12.90 43.94 -78.79
N ALA A 898 13.67 42.88 -78.57
CA ALA A 898 14.94 42.65 -79.26
C ALA A 898 14.76 42.46 -80.77
N THR A 899 13.74 41.69 -81.19
CA THR A 899 13.41 41.56 -82.62
C THR A 899 12.81 42.85 -83.21
N ASN A 900 12.05 43.64 -82.45
CA ASN A 900 11.57 44.95 -82.91
C ASN A 900 12.73 45.96 -83.03
N ALA A 901 13.69 45.99 -82.10
CA ALA A 901 14.90 46.80 -82.22
C ALA A 901 15.76 46.38 -83.42
N ALA A 902 15.89 45.08 -83.68
CA ALA A 902 16.56 44.56 -84.87
C ALA A 902 15.78 44.87 -86.16
N LEU A 903 14.45 44.89 -86.13
CA LEU A 903 13.62 45.31 -87.26
C LEU A 903 13.67 46.83 -87.49
N GLN A 904 13.75 47.64 -86.43
CA GLN A 904 13.95 49.08 -86.53
C GLN A 904 15.31 49.41 -87.14
N SER A 905 16.40 48.73 -86.73
CA SER A 905 17.71 48.90 -87.38
C SER A 905 17.71 48.39 -88.84
N ALA A 906 16.97 47.30 -89.12
CA ALA A 906 16.75 46.81 -90.48
C ALA A 906 15.90 47.77 -91.35
N VAL A 907 14.94 48.49 -90.79
CA VAL A 907 14.13 49.52 -91.49
C VAL A 907 14.94 50.79 -91.72
N VAL A 908 15.75 51.22 -90.75
CA VAL A 908 16.72 52.33 -90.91
C VAL A 908 17.72 52.02 -92.02
N THR A 909 18.20 50.77 -92.14
CA THR A 909 19.06 50.33 -93.25
C THR A 909 18.32 49.98 -94.55
N ARG A 910 16.97 49.94 -94.55
CA ARG A 910 16.13 49.68 -95.75
C ARG A 910 15.35 50.90 -96.25
N LYS A 911 15.90 52.11 -96.11
CA LYS A 911 15.54 53.23 -97.01
C LYS A 911 16.15 53.00 -98.41
N GLY A 912 15.64 52.01 -99.15
CA GLY A 912 16.09 51.70 -100.50
C GLY A 912 15.37 50.54 -101.21
N ASN A 913 14.64 50.90 -102.28
CA ASN A 913 14.14 50.07 -103.39
C ASN A 913 12.91 49.15 -103.18
N GLN A 914 12.23 48.89 -104.30
CA GLN A 914 10.85 48.40 -104.46
C GLN A 914 10.74 46.87 -104.48
N ALA A 915 9.65 46.28 -103.96
CA ALA A 915 9.44 44.81 -103.98
C ALA A 915 7.97 44.32 -103.92
N ASP A 916 7.00 45.22 -104.12
CA ASP A 916 5.64 45.18 -103.54
C ASP A 916 4.76 43.97 -103.99
N SER A 917 5.14 43.23 -105.04
CA SER A 917 4.34 42.13 -105.61
C SER A 917 4.50 40.76 -104.93
N MET A 918 5.59 40.54 -104.19
CA MET A 918 5.78 39.29 -103.42
C MET A 918 5.27 39.41 -101.98
N GLU A 919 5.38 40.59 -101.38
CA GLU A 919 5.01 40.83 -99.99
C GLU A 919 3.51 40.68 -99.75
N ILE A 920 2.67 41.17 -100.68
CA ILE A 920 1.21 40.96 -100.65
C ILE A 920 0.85 39.46 -100.56
N ARG A 921 1.52 38.60 -101.34
CA ARG A 921 1.28 37.14 -101.32
C ARG A 921 1.70 36.50 -99.98
N ALA A 922 2.81 36.94 -99.40
CA ALA A 922 3.27 36.49 -98.09
C ALA A 922 2.32 36.95 -96.96
N LEU A 923 1.77 38.16 -97.06
CA LEU A 923 0.78 38.69 -96.13
C LEU A 923 -0.56 37.95 -96.22
N THR A 924 -1.08 37.65 -97.42
CA THR A 924 -2.28 36.81 -97.58
C THR A 924 -2.08 35.40 -97.00
N ALA A 925 -0.91 34.79 -97.20
CA ALA A 925 -0.59 33.47 -96.64
C ALA A 925 -0.43 33.50 -95.09
N ARG A 926 -0.01 34.63 -94.51
CA ARG A 926 -0.03 34.85 -93.05
C ARG A 926 -1.46 35.03 -92.53
N ALA A 927 -2.29 35.83 -93.21
CA ALA A 927 -3.69 36.04 -92.84
C ALA A 927 -4.48 34.72 -92.80
N GLN A 928 -4.39 33.90 -93.85
CA GLN A 928 -5.05 32.58 -93.89
C GLN A 928 -4.54 31.61 -92.81
N ASN A 929 -3.28 31.71 -92.38
CA ASN A 929 -2.76 30.92 -91.25
C ASN A 929 -3.22 31.46 -89.89
N ALA A 930 -3.38 32.77 -89.73
CA ALA A 930 -3.96 33.38 -88.53
C ALA A 930 -5.46 32.99 -88.40
N GLU A 931 -6.20 33.04 -89.50
CA GLU A 931 -7.60 32.64 -89.60
C GLU A 931 -7.81 31.16 -89.21
N ARG A 932 -6.99 30.24 -89.73
CA ARG A 932 -7.00 28.82 -89.31
C ARG A 932 -6.68 28.63 -87.82
N ARG A 933 -5.77 29.42 -87.26
CA ARG A 933 -5.48 29.39 -85.80
C ARG A 933 -6.65 29.91 -85.00
N ALA A 934 -7.30 31.00 -85.42
CA ALA A 934 -8.48 31.54 -84.78
C ALA A 934 -9.63 30.52 -84.77
N ILE A 935 -9.89 29.84 -85.89
CA ILE A 935 -10.89 28.76 -85.97
C ILE A 935 -10.55 27.60 -85.03
N ASN A 936 -9.28 27.16 -84.97
CA ASN A 936 -8.87 26.11 -84.04
C ASN A 936 -9.01 26.53 -82.56
N LEU A 937 -8.66 27.77 -82.22
CA LEU A 937 -8.83 28.30 -80.87
C LEU A 937 -10.32 28.45 -80.51
N GLN A 938 -11.17 28.87 -81.45
CA GLN A 938 -12.62 28.93 -81.25
C GLN A 938 -13.21 27.52 -81.00
N ASN A 939 -12.77 26.52 -81.75
CA ASN A 939 -13.20 25.13 -81.55
C ASN A 939 -12.72 24.57 -80.20
N GLN A 940 -11.51 24.93 -79.76
CA GLN A 940 -11.00 24.57 -78.43
C GLN A 940 -11.76 25.29 -77.30
N LEU A 941 -12.12 26.56 -77.48
CA LEU A 941 -12.95 27.32 -76.55
C LEU A 941 -14.32 26.66 -76.39
N VAL A 942 -15.03 26.39 -77.49
CA VAL A 942 -16.34 25.72 -77.46
C VAL A 942 -16.27 24.35 -76.78
N GLN A 943 -15.24 23.53 -77.07
CA GLN A 943 -15.04 22.26 -76.36
C GLN A 943 -14.74 22.43 -74.86
N SER A 944 -14.14 23.55 -74.44
CA SER A 944 -13.93 23.86 -73.02
C SER A 944 -15.23 24.31 -72.34
N GLU A 945 -16.08 25.06 -73.04
CA GLU A 945 -17.40 25.51 -72.58
C GLU A 945 -18.39 24.34 -72.48
N GLU A 946 -18.39 23.41 -73.44
CA GLU A 946 -19.12 22.14 -73.38
C GLU A 946 -18.68 21.28 -72.19
N LYS A 947 -17.38 21.19 -71.91
CA LYS A 947 -16.86 20.49 -70.72
C LYS A 947 -17.27 21.18 -69.42
N LEU A 948 -17.16 22.52 -69.35
CA LEU A 948 -17.53 23.30 -68.18
C LEU A 948 -19.02 23.18 -67.86
N THR A 949 -19.89 23.30 -68.87
CA THR A 949 -21.34 23.14 -68.72
C THR A 949 -21.72 21.71 -68.33
N ALA A 950 -21.09 20.68 -68.92
CA ALA A 950 -21.30 19.29 -68.54
C ALA A 950 -20.82 18.97 -67.10
N VAL A 951 -19.78 19.63 -66.60
CA VAL A 951 -19.37 19.55 -65.19
C VAL A 951 -20.41 20.24 -64.30
N ASN A 952 -20.83 21.46 -64.64
CA ASN A 952 -21.79 22.23 -63.83
C ASN A 952 -23.17 21.53 -63.73
N GLN A 953 -23.60 20.85 -64.80
CA GLN A 953 -24.78 19.96 -64.77
C GLN A 953 -24.59 18.76 -63.85
N LYS A 954 -23.40 18.16 -63.77
CA LYS A 954 -23.10 17.06 -62.83
C LYS A 954 -23.10 17.55 -61.38
N THR A 955 -22.57 18.74 -61.11
CA THR A 955 -22.58 19.37 -59.78
C THR A 955 -24.00 19.64 -59.31
N THR A 956 -24.81 20.35 -60.09
CA THR A 956 -26.23 20.63 -59.75
C THR A 956 -27.10 19.36 -59.59
N VAL A 957 -26.80 18.28 -60.34
CA VAL A 957 -27.43 16.96 -60.16
C VAL A 957 -26.90 16.19 -58.93
N ALA A 958 -25.73 16.53 -58.40
CA ALA A 958 -25.24 16.04 -57.12
C ALA A 958 -25.84 16.83 -55.94
N ASP A 959 -25.88 18.16 -56.05
CA ASP A 959 -26.40 19.07 -55.01
C ASP A 959 -27.88 18.84 -54.76
N SER A 960 -28.70 18.73 -55.80
CA SER A 960 -30.13 18.40 -55.68
C SER A 960 -30.38 17.03 -55.03
N LYS A 961 -29.47 16.05 -55.20
CA LYS A 961 -29.52 14.76 -54.48
C LYS A 961 -29.04 14.87 -53.03
N TRP A 962 -28.15 15.81 -52.73
CA TRP A 962 -27.76 16.14 -51.36
C TRP A 962 -28.88 16.85 -50.62
N GLU A 963 -29.49 17.89 -51.20
CA GLU A 963 -30.66 18.56 -50.66
C GLU A 963 -31.81 17.60 -50.35
N ALA A 964 -32.11 16.67 -51.28
CA ALA A 964 -33.16 15.68 -51.08
C ALA A 964 -32.89 14.80 -49.85
N ARG A 965 -31.63 14.38 -49.63
CA ARG A 965 -31.22 13.61 -48.45
C ARG A 965 -31.24 14.45 -47.17
N VAL A 966 -30.82 15.71 -47.22
CA VAL A 966 -30.88 16.63 -46.07
C VAL A 966 -32.33 16.80 -45.62
N LYS A 967 -33.25 17.09 -46.56
CA LYS A 967 -34.70 17.19 -46.30
C LYS A 967 -35.30 15.88 -45.77
N GLU A 968 -34.78 14.72 -46.21
CA GLU A 968 -35.15 13.42 -45.65
C GLU A 968 -34.65 13.24 -44.20
N TYR A 969 -33.41 13.64 -43.89
CA TYR A 969 -32.88 13.58 -42.52
C TYR A 969 -33.58 14.57 -41.58
N GLU A 970 -33.89 15.79 -42.05
CA GLU A 970 -34.67 16.79 -41.29
C GLU A 970 -36.07 16.29 -40.93
N THR A 971 -36.77 15.66 -41.88
CA THR A 971 -38.11 15.09 -41.63
C THR A 971 -38.07 13.86 -40.72
N ARG A 972 -37.04 13.00 -40.85
CA ARG A 972 -36.77 11.90 -39.89
C ARG A 972 -36.43 12.42 -38.49
N LEU A 973 -35.65 13.49 -38.37
CA LEU A 973 -35.31 14.12 -37.08
C LEU A 973 -36.55 14.75 -36.44
N LYS A 974 -37.33 15.52 -37.19
CA LYS A 974 -38.56 16.18 -36.73
C LYS A 974 -39.60 15.17 -36.23
N THR A 975 -39.79 14.06 -36.95
CA THR A 975 -40.71 12.99 -36.51
C THR A 975 -40.22 12.26 -35.25
N ALA A 976 -38.91 12.07 -35.09
CA ALA A 976 -38.33 11.55 -33.85
C ALA A 976 -38.50 12.53 -32.67
N GLU A 977 -38.27 13.84 -32.88
CA GLU A 977 -38.54 14.88 -31.88
C GLU A 977 -40.00 14.90 -31.44
N GLU A 978 -40.95 14.85 -32.39
CA GLU A 978 -42.37 14.80 -32.07
C GLU A 978 -42.75 13.55 -31.28
N LYS A 979 -42.14 12.39 -31.57
CA LYS A 979 -42.31 11.17 -30.78
C LYS A 979 -41.82 11.38 -29.34
N ILE A 980 -40.64 11.96 -29.15
CA ILE A 980 -40.09 12.29 -27.81
C ILE A 980 -40.97 13.32 -27.10
N LYS A 981 -41.53 14.31 -27.81
CA LYS A 981 -42.47 15.30 -27.25
C LYS A 981 -43.77 14.62 -26.78
N ARG A 982 -44.35 13.71 -27.57
CA ARG A 982 -45.52 12.89 -27.18
C ARG A 982 -45.22 11.97 -25.99
N GLU A 983 -44.07 11.30 -25.99
CA GLU A 983 -43.65 10.41 -24.88
C GLU A 983 -43.41 11.18 -23.57
N LYS A 984 -42.78 12.36 -23.63
CA LYS A 984 -42.63 13.26 -22.48
C LYS A 984 -43.99 13.77 -21.97
N GLN A 985 -44.91 14.12 -22.86
CA GLN A 985 -46.24 14.59 -22.49
C GLN A 985 -47.08 13.48 -21.84
N GLY A 986 -47.15 12.29 -22.44
CA GLY A 986 -47.78 11.11 -21.84
C GLY A 986 -47.06 10.59 -20.60
N GLY A 987 -45.82 11.03 -20.34
CA GLY A 987 -45.12 10.86 -19.07
C GLY A 987 -45.62 11.83 -17.98
N LYS A 988 -45.75 13.12 -18.32
CA LYS A 988 -46.33 14.14 -17.43
C LYS A 988 -47.78 13.84 -17.07
N GLU A 989 -48.58 13.37 -18.01
CA GLU A 989 -49.99 13.03 -17.80
C GLU A 989 -50.12 11.88 -16.78
N ARG A 990 -49.38 10.77 -16.97
CA ARG A 990 -49.33 9.68 -15.98
C ARG A 990 -48.77 10.11 -14.62
N ALA A 991 -47.80 11.02 -14.58
CA ALA A 991 -47.32 11.58 -13.31
C ALA A 991 -48.41 12.39 -12.59
N SER A 992 -49.16 13.21 -13.33
CA SER A 992 -50.31 13.97 -12.81
C SER A 992 -51.44 13.05 -12.34
N GLU A 993 -51.75 11.98 -13.08
CA GLU A 993 -52.71 10.96 -12.65
C GLU A 993 -52.28 10.28 -11.35
N LEU A 994 -51.01 9.86 -11.23
CA LEU A 994 -50.47 9.25 -10.02
C LEU A 994 -50.44 10.23 -8.83
N GLU A 995 -50.11 11.51 -9.06
CA GLU A 995 -50.23 12.56 -8.04
C GLU A 995 -51.67 12.76 -7.57
N ASN A 996 -52.63 12.75 -8.49
CA ASN A 996 -54.05 12.92 -8.16
C ASN A 996 -54.63 11.68 -7.46
N GLN A 997 -54.16 10.48 -7.82
CA GLN A 997 -54.44 9.25 -7.08
C GLN A 997 -53.83 9.30 -5.68
N LEU A 998 -52.58 9.74 -5.52
CA LEU A 998 -51.95 9.94 -4.20
C LEU A 998 -52.71 10.97 -3.35
N LYS A 999 -53.10 12.12 -3.90
CA LYS A 999 -53.91 13.15 -3.21
C LYS A 999 -55.30 12.62 -2.84
N SER A 1000 -55.88 11.75 -3.65
CA SER A 1000 -57.15 11.05 -3.34
C SER A 1000 -56.97 10.05 -2.19
N LEU A 1001 -55.93 9.21 -2.24
CA LEU A 1001 -55.60 8.24 -1.18
C LEU A 1001 -55.22 8.94 0.14
N GLN A 1002 -54.50 10.05 0.09
CA GLN A 1002 -54.22 10.90 1.25
C GLN A 1002 -55.52 11.44 1.89
N ARG A 1003 -56.45 11.98 1.09
CA ARG A 1003 -57.77 12.40 1.59
C ARG A 1003 -58.60 11.25 2.16
N GLN A 1004 -58.54 10.06 1.56
CA GLN A 1004 -59.18 8.86 2.11
C GLN A 1004 -58.55 8.43 3.44
N LEU A 1005 -57.22 8.53 3.57
CA LEU A 1005 -56.47 8.22 4.79
C LEU A 1005 -56.72 9.28 5.88
N GLU A 1006 -56.82 10.56 5.55
CA GLU A 1006 -57.28 11.61 6.47
C GLU A 1006 -58.71 11.37 6.95
N LEU A 1007 -59.63 11.00 6.05
CA LEU A 1007 -61.01 10.68 6.41
C LEU A 1007 -61.10 9.39 7.25
N ALA A 1008 -60.25 8.41 6.99
CA ALA A 1008 -60.10 7.23 7.83
C ALA A 1008 -59.57 7.61 9.21
N ASN A 1009 -58.47 8.37 9.31
CA ASN A 1009 -57.91 8.83 10.58
C ASN A 1009 -58.88 9.71 11.37
N LYS A 1010 -59.66 10.58 10.71
CA LYS A 1010 -60.74 11.36 11.35
C LYS A 1010 -61.84 10.46 11.89
N ARG A 1011 -62.25 9.43 11.14
CA ARG A 1011 -63.19 8.40 11.64
C ARG A 1011 -62.60 7.64 12.83
N THR A 1012 -61.32 7.26 12.79
CA THR A 1012 -60.62 6.61 13.91
C THR A 1012 -60.54 7.52 15.13
N SER A 1013 -60.27 8.82 14.96
CA SER A 1013 -60.31 9.81 16.05
C SER A 1013 -61.71 9.87 16.67
N THR A 1014 -62.76 10.07 15.85
CA THR A 1014 -64.13 10.10 16.37
C THR A 1014 -64.56 8.77 16.99
N LEU A 1015 -64.05 7.62 16.52
CA LEU A 1015 -64.30 6.32 17.15
C LEU A 1015 -63.58 6.20 18.49
N ASN A 1016 -62.34 6.68 18.61
CA ASN A 1016 -61.61 6.72 19.88
C ASN A 1016 -62.30 7.67 20.88
N GLU A 1017 -62.69 8.86 20.44
CA GLU A 1017 -63.47 9.83 21.23
C GLU A 1017 -64.82 9.24 21.70
N ILE A 1018 -65.51 8.47 20.84
CA ILE A 1018 -66.73 7.73 21.20
C ILE A 1018 -66.42 6.58 22.19
N ILE A 1019 -65.29 5.88 22.06
CA ILE A 1019 -64.88 4.80 22.98
C ILE A 1019 -64.53 5.37 24.36
N GLU A 1020 -63.82 6.50 24.42
CA GLU A 1020 -63.49 7.21 25.66
C GLU A 1020 -64.74 7.77 26.34
N THR A 1021 -65.63 8.44 25.59
CA THR A 1021 -66.88 8.99 26.14
C THR A 1021 -67.92 7.93 26.51
N ALA A 1022 -67.89 6.74 25.89
CA ALA A 1022 -68.72 5.60 26.27
C ALA A 1022 -68.19 4.81 27.49
N GLY A 1023 -67.00 5.15 28.01
CA GLY A 1023 -66.42 4.52 29.21
C GLY A 1023 -66.04 3.04 29.04
N LEU A 1024 -65.90 2.55 27.81
CA LEU A 1024 -65.66 1.13 27.50
C LEU A 1024 -64.18 0.74 27.72
N SER A 1025 -63.78 0.64 28.99
CA SER A 1025 -62.47 0.12 29.42
C SER A 1025 -62.33 -1.39 29.17
N ALA A 1026 -62.11 -1.76 27.91
CA ALA A 1026 -61.92 -3.14 27.47
C ALA A 1026 -60.44 -3.56 27.58
N LYS A 1027 -60.08 -4.28 28.65
CA LYS A 1027 -58.77 -4.94 28.78
C LYS A 1027 -58.64 -6.03 27.71
N GLY A 1028 -57.69 -5.91 26.77
CA GLY A 1028 -57.40 -6.97 25.81
C GLY A 1028 -56.27 -6.66 24.82
N SER A 1029 -55.27 -7.55 24.75
CA SER A 1029 -54.33 -7.67 23.62
C SER A 1029 -55.00 -8.39 22.42
N PRO A 1030 -54.42 -8.44 21.20
CA PRO A 1030 -53.03 -8.08 20.84
C PRO A 1030 -52.89 -7.10 19.65
N ALA A 1031 -51.75 -6.39 19.60
CA ALA A 1031 -51.34 -5.61 18.43
C ALA A 1031 -50.63 -6.49 17.39
N LEU A 1032 -51.35 -6.87 16.32
CA LEU A 1032 -50.75 -7.46 15.12
C LEU A 1032 -50.21 -6.35 14.20
N GLY A 1033 -49.01 -6.56 13.65
CA GLY A 1033 -48.20 -5.47 13.10
C GLY A 1033 -48.39 -5.17 11.60
N LYS A 1034 -47.90 -3.99 11.23
CA LYS A 1034 -47.26 -3.65 9.95
C LYS A 1034 -46.04 -2.76 10.24
#